data_AF-A0A6I1G7I2-F1
#
_entry.id   AF-A0A6I1G7I2-F1
#
_cell.length_a   1.000
_cell.length_b   1.000
_cell.length_c   1.000
_cell.angle_alpha   90.00
_cell.angle_beta   90.00
_cell.angle_gamma   90.00
#
_symmetry.space_group_name_H-M   'P 1'
#
loop_
_entity.id
_entity.type
_entity.pdbx_description
1 polymer ?
#
loop_
_entity_poly.entity_id
_entity_poly.type
_entity_poly.pdbx_seq_one_letter_code
_entity_poly.pdbx_strand_id
1 'polypeptide(L)'
;MTMTINADGYTTIEIFAEYSGIDGDPGTIRLTPLSSDTSAVTVCMSAAERRSRLILAINPEEKYVLESDNLKIDFGYLTGGKDLLDRGIRIITTDTRISGHRPNAHFEPAQHWMNDPNGLCRFQGRYHMFYQFNPYGWQWDDMHWGHAVSKDLIHWIDLPIALLPQPELSRDKALTGGAFSGSAITTDSKGHIVPGDEADVLRIYLTRHWARLGHPESVVETQTTTISTDGLTFGPETIVIERPSTETGLDFRDPKIDTTLFDGTAVAGTPAIVVATNMPSTCAPELGAPGTTPRPHDDNYWFGAEPFSASQQESADFSRTPTLALFQATDANLNKARWEYTGPLLFETGLAESYTYECPDIFTLDRSAVAVGSLMHLHDDSGRFQPIRWYTGTLETTSVQNSPKLVVSHTGWCDFGSCYYAVQSFRDQHRGADGTFINRRIAIGWLCDWYGVRIERDDYANGAMGLPRELHVVDGHLTSHPIDEVYELLLGEEIHLIPMSNSPVPEYSDSCNQDFDAHALIPSHAYYADIRPDPGTSFETILVSGQRRQPDGTTADASLHLSSDGSAVHLTTTGLPTDGFNYTSKTNRIDRIEVFYDHGITEVFVNNGEDAGSILFDCDEFDSPDFATEFSVRELSGSIALRGLRSIR
;
A
#
# COMPACT_ATOMS: atom_id res chain seq x y z
N MET A 1 10.13 22.77 -24.22
CA MET A 1 10.94 21.52 -24.15
C MET A 1 10.92 20.85 -25.51
N THR A 2 12.04 20.24 -25.95
CA THR A 2 12.11 19.48 -27.20
C THR A 2 12.75 18.12 -26.95
N MET A 3 12.09 17.03 -27.33
CA MET A 3 12.57 15.66 -27.12
C MET A 3 12.26 14.78 -28.34
N THR A 4 13.16 13.86 -28.69
CA THR A 4 12.89 12.86 -29.73
C THR A 4 12.36 11.58 -29.11
N ILE A 5 11.23 11.08 -29.62
CA ILE A 5 10.52 9.89 -29.14
C ILE A 5 10.43 8.90 -30.30
N ASN A 6 10.79 7.64 -30.04
CA ASN A 6 10.62 6.56 -31.00
C ASN A 6 9.30 5.81 -30.73
N ALA A 7 8.41 5.64 -31.70
CA ALA A 7 7.11 5.02 -31.42
C ALA A 7 7.22 3.53 -31.08
N ASP A 8 8.19 2.79 -31.63
CA ASP A 8 8.50 1.38 -31.30
C ASP A 8 7.28 0.47 -31.09
N GLY A 9 6.31 0.52 -32.00
CA GLY A 9 5.10 -0.32 -31.96
C GLY A 9 3.96 0.22 -31.09
N TYR A 10 4.17 1.29 -30.32
CA TYR A 10 3.12 1.99 -29.58
C TYR A 10 2.28 2.87 -30.53
N THR A 11 0.99 3.00 -30.24
CA THR A 11 0.05 3.74 -31.10
C THR A 11 -0.43 5.05 -30.48
N THR A 12 -0.04 5.32 -29.23
CA THR A 12 -0.55 6.44 -28.46
C THR A 12 0.54 7.01 -27.53
N ILE A 13 0.55 8.34 -27.39
CA ILE A 13 1.25 9.08 -26.35
C ILE A 13 0.21 9.66 -25.40
N GLU A 14 0.38 9.44 -24.11
CA GLU A 14 -0.37 10.14 -23.06
C GLU A 14 0.56 11.04 -22.25
N ILE A 15 0.14 12.28 -22.03
CA ILE A 15 0.91 13.31 -21.33
C ILE A 15 0.04 13.95 -20.26
N PHE A 16 0.55 14.01 -19.04
CA PHE A 16 -0.01 14.71 -17.90
C PHE A 16 0.75 16.03 -17.77
N ALA A 17 0.05 17.12 -18.07
CA ALA A 17 0.65 18.45 -18.16
C ALA A 17 -0.06 19.44 -17.24
N GLU A 18 0.72 20.38 -16.70
CA GLU A 18 0.26 21.56 -15.98
C GLU A 18 0.40 22.81 -16.85
N TYR A 19 -0.61 23.70 -16.80
CA TYR A 19 -0.59 24.96 -17.50
C TYR A 19 0.50 25.86 -16.92
N SER A 20 1.41 26.33 -17.78
CA SER A 20 2.51 27.22 -17.39
C SER A 20 2.50 28.55 -18.15
N GLY A 21 1.44 28.82 -18.92
CA GLY A 21 1.28 30.07 -19.66
C GLY A 21 0.90 31.26 -18.76
N ILE A 22 1.09 32.47 -19.27
CA ILE A 22 0.93 33.72 -18.49
C ILE A 22 -0.13 34.66 -19.11
N ASP A 23 -0.42 34.51 -20.41
CA ASP A 23 -1.20 35.48 -21.20
C ASP A 23 -2.60 34.97 -21.60
N GLY A 24 -3.02 33.82 -21.08
CA GLY A 24 -4.33 33.21 -21.40
C GLY A 24 -4.35 32.46 -22.74
N ASP A 25 -3.21 32.37 -23.43
CA ASP A 25 -3.05 31.54 -24.62
C ASP A 25 -3.14 30.04 -24.25
N PRO A 26 -3.71 29.20 -25.12
CA PRO A 26 -3.80 27.77 -24.86
C PRO A 26 -2.40 27.13 -24.79
N GLY A 27 -2.28 26.14 -23.92
CA GLY A 27 -1.12 25.24 -23.91
C GLY A 27 -1.16 24.29 -25.09
N THR A 28 -0.01 23.95 -25.68
CA THR A 28 0.03 23.01 -26.81
C THR A 28 1.13 21.97 -26.65
N ILE A 29 0.80 20.73 -27.03
CA ILE A 29 1.79 19.70 -27.33
C ILE A 29 1.72 19.42 -28.83
N ARG A 30 2.88 19.45 -29.48
CA ARG A 30 3.02 19.13 -30.91
C ARG A 30 4.01 17.99 -31.09
N LEU A 31 3.61 17.00 -31.87
CA LEU A 31 4.45 15.89 -32.33
C LEU A 31 4.73 16.08 -33.82
N THR A 32 5.97 16.40 -34.15
CA THR A 32 6.44 16.54 -35.53
C THR A 32 7.17 15.26 -35.94
N PRO A 33 6.66 14.47 -36.89
CA PRO A 33 7.33 13.25 -37.34
C PRO A 33 8.65 13.58 -38.05
N LEU A 34 9.63 12.67 -37.95
CA LEU A 34 10.90 12.80 -38.64
C LEU A 34 10.81 12.38 -40.11
N SER A 35 9.89 11.46 -40.46
CA SER A 35 9.55 11.18 -41.85
C SER A 35 8.74 12.31 -42.48
N SER A 36 8.98 12.56 -43.78
CA SER A 36 8.18 13.49 -44.58
C SER A 36 6.78 12.99 -44.91
N ASP A 37 6.51 11.69 -44.72
CA ASP A 37 5.29 11.03 -45.18
C ASP A 37 4.16 11.06 -44.13
N THR A 38 4.47 11.47 -42.91
CA THR A 38 3.53 11.58 -41.78
C THR A 38 3.27 13.07 -41.47
N SER A 39 2.03 13.44 -41.14
CA SER A 39 1.71 14.82 -40.72
C SER A 39 1.94 15.03 -39.22
N ALA A 40 2.29 16.24 -38.83
CA ALA A 40 2.38 16.61 -37.41
C ALA A 40 1.00 16.54 -36.73
N VAL A 41 1.00 16.15 -35.45
CA VAL A 41 -0.20 16.08 -34.61
C VAL A 41 -0.06 17.11 -33.50
N THR A 42 -1.10 17.89 -33.24
CA THR A 42 -1.13 18.90 -32.16
C THR A 42 -2.37 18.69 -31.31
N VAL A 43 -2.21 18.76 -29.99
CA VAL A 43 -3.31 18.83 -29.03
C VAL A 43 -3.16 20.09 -28.19
N CYS A 44 -4.29 20.69 -27.81
CA CYS A 44 -4.33 21.92 -27.04
C CYS A 44 -4.99 21.70 -25.68
N MET A 45 -4.52 22.42 -24.68
CA MET A 45 -5.13 22.55 -23.37
C MET A 45 -5.63 23.99 -23.19
N SER A 46 -6.85 24.15 -22.68
CA SER A 46 -7.41 25.48 -22.41
C SER A 46 -6.63 26.16 -21.28
N ALA A 47 -6.41 27.48 -21.37
CA ALA A 47 -5.85 28.27 -20.27
C ALA A 47 -6.76 28.33 -19.01
N ALA A 48 -8.02 27.87 -19.12
CA ALA A 48 -8.94 27.70 -18.00
C ALA A 48 -8.71 26.40 -17.22
N GLU A 49 -7.95 25.46 -17.76
CA GLU A 49 -7.57 24.22 -17.09
C GLU A 49 -6.21 24.43 -16.44
N ARG A 50 -6.06 24.00 -15.18
CA ARG A 50 -4.75 24.01 -14.53
C ARG A 50 -3.92 22.80 -14.95
N ARG A 51 -4.56 21.64 -15.15
CA ARG A 51 -3.93 20.37 -15.49
C ARG A 51 -4.80 19.58 -16.44
N SER A 52 -4.19 18.75 -17.29
CA SER A 52 -4.93 17.88 -18.20
C SER A 52 -4.16 16.62 -18.57
N ARG A 53 -4.90 15.57 -18.93
CA ARG A 53 -4.39 14.39 -19.64
C ARG A 53 -4.58 14.61 -21.14
N LEU A 54 -3.49 14.77 -21.85
CA LEU A 54 -3.44 14.98 -23.29
C LEU A 54 -3.10 13.66 -24.00
N ILE A 55 -3.94 13.27 -24.97
CA ILE A 55 -3.81 11.99 -25.69
C ILE A 55 -3.54 12.27 -27.17
N LEU A 56 -2.47 11.69 -27.70
CA LEU A 56 -2.08 11.84 -29.10
C LEU A 56 -1.93 10.48 -29.76
N ALA A 57 -2.65 10.24 -30.85
CA ALA A 57 -2.45 9.07 -31.69
C ALA A 57 -1.18 9.22 -32.54
N ILE A 58 -0.38 8.16 -32.62
CA ILE A 58 0.90 8.13 -33.34
C ILE A 58 1.00 6.92 -34.26
N ASN A 59 1.85 7.03 -35.28
CA ASN A 59 2.22 5.93 -36.15
C ASN A 59 3.28 5.06 -35.44
N PRO A 60 3.07 3.74 -35.28
CA PRO A 60 3.97 2.86 -34.53
C PRO A 60 5.38 2.71 -35.10
N GLU A 61 5.61 3.06 -36.37
CA GLU A 61 6.91 2.95 -37.05
C GLU A 61 7.65 4.29 -37.14
N GLU A 62 7.09 5.35 -36.58
CA GLU A 62 7.58 6.72 -36.74
C GLU A 62 8.42 7.19 -35.56
N LYS A 63 9.26 8.21 -35.79
CA LYS A 63 9.93 8.96 -34.72
C LYS A 63 9.38 10.37 -34.70
N TYR A 64 9.11 10.90 -33.52
CA TYR A 64 8.54 12.23 -33.34
C TYR A 64 9.48 13.14 -32.57
N VAL A 65 9.54 14.40 -32.97
CA VAL A 65 9.99 15.49 -32.11
C VAL A 65 8.78 16.02 -31.35
N LEU A 66 8.81 15.88 -30.02
CA LEU A 66 7.83 16.47 -29.12
C LEU A 66 8.25 17.90 -28.79
N GLU A 67 7.33 18.84 -29.00
CA GLU A 67 7.43 20.24 -28.61
C GLU A 67 6.28 20.58 -27.66
N SER A 68 6.59 21.32 -26.60
CA SER A 68 5.62 21.83 -25.61
C SER A 68 5.72 23.35 -25.53
N ASP A 69 4.56 24.02 -25.60
CA ASP A 69 4.41 25.46 -25.42
C ASP A 69 3.31 25.77 -24.40
N ASN A 70 3.58 26.73 -23.49
CA ASN A 70 2.72 27.08 -22.35
C ASN A 70 2.29 25.90 -21.43
N LEU A 71 3.01 24.78 -21.49
CA LEU A 71 2.77 23.60 -20.65
C LEU A 71 4.07 23.07 -20.04
N LYS A 72 4.01 22.73 -18.75
CA LYS A 72 4.97 21.86 -18.07
C LYS A 72 4.49 20.41 -18.25
N ILE A 73 5.37 19.52 -18.69
CA ILE A 73 5.09 18.08 -18.75
C ILE A 73 5.60 17.46 -17.45
N ASP A 74 4.69 16.98 -16.61
CA ASP A 74 5.04 16.37 -15.32
C ASP A 74 5.22 14.86 -15.46
N PHE A 75 4.38 14.19 -16.24
CA PHE A 75 4.47 12.76 -16.48
C PHE A 75 3.97 12.39 -17.88
N GLY A 76 4.53 11.34 -18.48
CA GLY A 76 4.03 10.86 -19.75
C GLY A 76 4.62 9.53 -20.18
N TYR A 77 3.87 8.81 -21.03
CA TYR A 77 4.25 7.49 -21.51
C TYR A 77 3.70 7.18 -22.91
N LEU A 78 4.32 6.20 -23.56
CA LEU A 78 3.78 5.50 -24.71
C LEU A 78 2.86 4.37 -24.28
N THR A 79 1.73 4.22 -24.98
CA THR A 79 0.73 3.18 -24.75
C THR A 79 0.06 2.73 -26.07
N GLY A 80 -0.87 1.79 -25.98
CA GLY A 80 -1.54 1.15 -27.11
C GLY A 80 -0.60 0.23 -27.89
N GLY A 81 -1.04 -0.25 -29.05
CA GLY A 81 -0.35 -1.29 -29.81
C GLY A 81 -0.67 -2.70 -29.33
N LYS A 82 0.05 -3.69 -29.85
CA LYS A 82 -0.19 -5.11 -29.52
C LYS A 82 0.37 -5.47 -28.15
N ASP A 83 -0.27 -6.46 -27.52
CA ASP A 83 0.20 -7.18 -26.34
C ASP A 83 0.56 -6.27 -25.15
N LEU A 84 -0.22 -5.20 -24.93
CA LEU A 84 0.09 -4.18 -23.91
C LEU A 84 0.17 -4.77 -22.49
N LEU A 85 -0.63 -5.78 -22.16
CA LEU A 85 -0.56 -6.48 -20.86
C LEU A 85 0.75 -7.26 -20.63
N ASP A 86 1.47 -7.61 -21.70
CA ASP A 86 2.79 -8.26 -21.62
C ASP A 86 3.95 -7.29 -21.84
N ARG A 87 3.71 -6.20 -22.56
CA ARG A 87 4.75 -5.23 -22.96
C ARG A 87 4.84 -4.02 -22.02
N GLY A 88 3.73 -3.64 -21.39
CA GLY A 88 3.62 -2.45 -20.56
C GLY A 88 3.62 -1.14 -21.33
N ILE A 89 3.47 -0.04 -20.59
CA ILE A 89 3.73 1.31 -21.09
C ILE A 89 5.24 1.56 -21.15
N ARG A 90 5.65 2.59 -21.91
CA ARG A 90 7.03 3.08 -21.84
C ARG A 90 7.06 4.55 -21.42
N ILE A 91 7.63 4.82 -20.26
CA ILE A 91 7.80 6.18 -19.75
C ILE A 91 8.64 7.00 -20.74
N ILE A 92 8.17 8.21 -21.09
CA ILE A 92 8.91 9.17 -21.94
C ILE A 92 9.47 10.34 -21.14
N THR A 93 8.95 10.58 -19.94
CA THR A 93 9.59 11.39 -18.91
C THR A 93 10.73 10.61 -18.22
N THR A 94 11.44 11.21 -17.26
CA THR A 94 12.55 10.56 -16.55
C THR A 94 12.08 9.37 -15.71
N ASP A 95 12.27 8.12 -16.15
CA ASP A 95 12.00 6.97 -15.27
C ASP A 95 13.06 6.93 -14.16
N THR A 96 12.66 7.31 -12.94
CA THR A 96 13.61 7.45 -11.84
C THR A 96 14.03 6.10 -11.26
N ARG A 97 13.39 5.00 -11.68
CA ARG A 97 13.78 3.62 -11.35
C ARG A 97 15.08 3.17 -12.03
N ILE A 98 15.62 3.96 -12.95
CA ILE A 98 16.94 3.69 -13.55
C ILE A 98 18.08 4.11 -12.59
N SER A 99 17.80 4.93 -11.57
CA SER A 99 18.82 5.28 -10.57
C SER A 99 19.17 4.10 -9.67
N GLY A 100 20.43 4.05 -9.21
CA GLY A 100 20.94 2.97 -8.35
C GLY A 100 20.47 3.03 -6.90
N HIS A 101 19.55 3.93 -6.55
CA HIS A 101 19.16 4.24 -5.16
C HIS A 101 17.72 3.82 -4.83
N ARG A 102 17.02 3.30 -5.83
CA ARG A 102 15.63 2.89 -5.72
C ARG A 102 15.54 1.42 -5.30
N PRO A 103 14.58 1.05 -4.43
CA PRO A 103 14.28 -0.32 -4.04
C PRO A 103 14.33 -1.35 -5.17
N ASN A 104 15.02 -2.45 -4.92
CA ASN A 104 15.20 -3.59 -5.82
C ASN A 104 14.03 -4.57 -5.78
N ALA A 105 13.35 -4.71 -4.65
CA ALA A 105 12.37 -5.75 -4.38
C ALA A 105 10.94 -5.22 -4.24
N HIS A 106 10.77 -3.94 -3.91
CA HIS A 106 9.47 -3.31 -3.68
C HIS A 106 8.94 -2.64 -4.94
N PHE A 107 7.63 -2.68 -5.14
CA PHE A 107 6.99 -1.93 -6.21
C PHE A 107 6.98 -0.44 -5.88
N GLU A 108 7.34 0.39 -6.86
CA GLU A 108 7.26 1.84 -6.81
C GLU A 108 6.85 2.39 -8.19
N PRO A 109 6.16 3.56 -8.25
CA PRO A 109 5.85 4.16 -9.53
C PRO A 109 7.13 4.70 -10.16
N ALA A 110 7.08 4.93 -11.46
CA ALA A 110 8.22 5.49 -12.19
C ALA A 110 8.71 6.83 -11.65
N GLN A 111 7.81 7.65 -11.09
CA GLN A 111 8.05 9.01 -10.57
C GLN A 111 6.93 9.39 -9.58
N HIS A 112 7.09 10.53 -8.90
CA HIS A 112 6.02 11.24 -8.17
C HIS A 112 5.47 10.48 -6.96
N TRP A 113 4.22 10.73 -6.58
CA TRP A 113 3.60 10.20 -5.38
C TRP A 113 2.70 9.00 -5.65
N MET A 114 2.81 7.96 -4.84
CA MET A 114 1.75 6.95 -4.67
C MET A 114 1.45 6.64 -3.21
N ASN A 115 0.24 6.16 -2.98
CA ASN A 115 -0.18 5.60 -1.71
C ASN A 115 -0.94 4.28 -1.90
N ASP A 116 -2.15 4.19 -1.35
CA ASP A 116 -2.92 2.97 -1.11
C ASP A 116 -2.94 1.99 -2.30
N PRO A 117 -2.66 0.69 -2.09
CA PRO A 117 -2.95 -0.34 -3.07
C PRO A 117 -4.48 -0.49 -3.23
N ASN A 118 -4.92 -0.60 -4.48
CA ASN A 118 -6.33 -0.64 -4.84
C ASN A 118 -6.62 -1.76 -5.83
N GLY A 119 -7.88 -2.19 -5.85
CA GLY A 119 -8.38 -3.14 -6.84
C GLY A 119 -7.58 -4.43 -6.96
N LEU A 120 -6.96 -4.89 -5.86
CA LEU A 120 -6.11 -6.07 -5.87
C LEU A 120 -6.93 -7.29 -6.30
N CYS A 121 -6.50 -7.97 -7.35
CA CYS A 121 -7.17 -9.18 -7.83
C CYS A 121 -6.28 -10.00 -8.76
N ARG A 122 -6.68 -11.24 -9.00
CA ARG A 122 -6.24 -12.00 -10.17
C ARG A 122 -7.33 -11.89 -11.24
N PHE A 123 -6.97 -11.58 -12.47
CA PHE A 123 -7.89 -11.49 -13.60
C PHE A 123 -7.18 -12.03 -14.86
N GLN A 124 -7.79 -13.01 -15.52
CA GLN A 124 -7.31 -13.60 -16.78
C GLN A 124 -5.80 -13.96 -16.78
N GLY A 125 -5.35 -14.64 -15.73
CA GLY A 125 -3.99 -15.15 -15.61
C GLY A 125 -2.96 -14.16 -15.06
N ARG A 126 -3.37 -12.95 -14.66
CA ARG A 126 -2.48 -11.91 -14.12
C ARG A 126 -3.01 -11.39 -12.80
N TYR A 127 -2.09 -11.05 -11.91
CA TYR A 127 -2.39 -10.20 -10.77
C TYR A 127 -2.45 -8.75 -11.24
N HIS A 128 -3.50 -8.04 -10.84
CA HIS A 128 -3.67 -6.61 -11.08
C HIS A 128 -3.52 -5.88 -9.74
N MET A 129 -2.70 -4.84 -9.76
CA MET A 129 -2.59 -3.88 -8.67
C MET A 129 -2.84 -2.48 -9.24
N PHE A 130 -3.89 -1.85 -8.74
CA PHE A 130 -4.08 -0.42 -8.89
C PHE A 130 -3.51 0.27 -7.65
N TYR A 131 -3.33 1.58 -7.73
CA TYR A 131 -2.86 2.34 -6.58
C TYR A 131 -3.23 3.81 -6.72
N GLN A 132 -3.50 4.47 -5.60
CA GLN A 132 -3.65 5.92 -5.60
C GLN A 132 -2.36 6.58 -6.09
N PHE A 133 -2.47 7.49 -7.05
CA PHE A 133 -1.35 8.09 -7.75
C PHE A 133 -1.57 9.57 -8.02
N ASN A 134 -0.52 10.37 -7.81
CA ASN A 134 -0.45 11.75 -8.31
C ASN A 134 0.64 11.86 -9.38
N PRO A 135 0.30 12.00 -10.67
CA PRO A 135 1.26 12.13 -11.76
C PRO A 135 1.91 13.52 -11.86
N TYR A 136 1.63 14.45 -10.95
CA TYR A 136 2.06 15.85 -11.05
C TYR A 136 3.13 16.27 -10.04
N GLY A 137 3.49 15.43 -9.07
CA GLY A 137 4.58 15.76 -8.14
C GLY A 137 4.75 14.86 -6.93
N TRP A 138 5.65 15.27 -6.05
CA TRP A 138 6.14 14.52 -4.89
C TRP A 138 5.13 14.30 -3.76
N GLN A 139 4.09 15.13 -3.68
CA GLN A 139 3.13 15.14 -2.56
C GLN A 139 1.78 14.58 -2.99
N TRP A 140 0.95 14.21 -2.01
CA TRP A 140 -0.46 13.92 -2.24
C TRP A 140 -1.18 15.13 -2.92
N ASP A 141 -2.10 14.86 -3.85
CA ASP A 141 -2.89 15.86 -4.59
C ASP A 141 -4.16 15.16 -5.14
N ASP A 142 -4.80 15.67 -6.19
CA ASP A 142 -5.97 15.01 -6.76
C ASP A 142 -5.68 13.59 -7.27
N MET A 143 -6.43 12.64 -6.73
CA MET A 143 -6.13 11.21 -6.84
C MET A 143 -6.55 10.61 -8.18
N HIS A 144 -5.56 9.99 -8.83
CA HIS A 144 -5.69 9.08 -9.96
C HIS A 144 -5.54 7.64 -9.46
N TRP A 145 -5.88 6.66 -10.30
CA TRP A 145 -5.43 5.28 -10.09
C TRP A 145 -4.34 4.92 -11.10
N GLY A 146 -3.11 4.74 -10.62
CA GLY A 146 -2.09 4.01 -11.35
C GLY A 146 -2.46 2.54 -11.49
N HIS A 147 -1.78 1.81 -12.38
CA HIS A 147 -2.11 0.42 -12.67
C HIS A 147 -0.86 -0.36 -13.08
N ALA A 148 -0.64 -1.51 -12.47
CA ALA A 148 0.37 -2.47 -12.83
C ALA A 148 -0.21 -3.90 -12.85
N VAL A 149 0.42 -4.78 -13.64
CA VAL A 149 0.10 -6.21 -13.66
C VAL A 149 1.34 -7.06 -13.42
N SER A 150 1.14 -8.24 -12.84
CA SER A 150 2.20 -9.21 -12.58
C SER A 150 1.71 -10.64 -12.87
N LYS A 151 2.65 -11.55 -13.13
CA LYS A 151 2.37 -12.99 -13.20
C LYS A 151 2.71 -13.73 -11.91
N ASP A 152 3.46 -13.09 -11.02
CA ASP A 152 4.09 -13.71 -9.84
C ASP A 152 4.05 -12.83 -8.57
N LEU A 153 3.35 -11.68 -8.61
CA LEU A 153 3.26 -10.67 -7.54
C LEU A 153 4.57 -9.95 -7.20
N ILE A 154 5.67 -10.26 -7.89
CA ILE A 154 7.00 -9.70 -7.62
C ILE A 154 7.44 -8.80 -8.78
N HIS A 155 7.36 -9.30 -10.01
CA HIS A 155 7.74 -8.55 -11.20
C HIS A 155 6.51 -7.86 -11.80
N TRP A 156 6.54 -6.53 -11.83
CA TRP A 156 5.40 -5.71 -12.23
C TRP A 156 5.65 -5.03 -13.58
N ILE A 157 4.60 -5.00 -14.40
CA ILE A 157 4.54 -4.30 -15.68
C ILE A 157 3.60 -3.11 -15.49
N ASP A 158 4.12 -1.90 -15.64
CA ASP A 158 3.30 -0.68 -15.60
C ASP A 158 2.31 -0.65 -16.76
N LEU A 159 1.10 -0.22 -16.47
CA LEU A 159 0.01 -0.02 -17.42
C LEU A 159 -0.47 1.43 -17.38
N PRO A 160 -1.30 1.87 -18.35
CA PRO A 160 -1.82 3.23 -18.37
C PRO A 160 -2.60 3.56 -17.10
N ILE A 161 -2.61 4.84 -16.72
CA ILE A 161 -3.44 5.32 -15.60
C ILE A 161 -4.90 4.93 -15.84
N ALA A 162 -5.46 4.16 -14.91
CA ALA A 162 -6.76 3.52 -15.04
C ALA A 162 -7.92 4.49 -14.78
N LEU A 163 -7.82 5.31 -13.73
CA LEU A 163 -8.87 6.28 -13.35
C LEU A 163 -8.29 7.68 -13.16
N LEU A 164 -9.10 8.68 -13.50
CA LEU A 164 -8.78 10.10 -13.34
C LEU A 164 -9.64 10.76 -12.26
N PRO A 165 -9.20 11.90 -11.70
CA PRO A 165 -10.03 12.78 -10.89
C PRO A 165 -11.24 13.31 -11.68
N GLN A 166 -12.25 13.79 -10.96
CA GLN A 166 -13.41 14.45 -11.54
C GLN A 166 -12.99 15.71 -12.33
N PRO A 167 -13.56 15.99 -13.52
CA PRO A 167 -13.11 17.09 -14.40
C PRO A 167 -13.15 18.49 -13.77
N GLU A 168 -13.96 18.71 -12.74
CA GLU A 168 -14.07 20.00 -12.05
C GLU A 168 -12.79 20.33 -11.26
N LEU A 169 -12.11 19.32 -10.74
CA LEU A 169 -10.89 19.47 -9.92
C LEU A 169 -9.73 20.05 -10.73
N SER A 170 -9.68 19.77 -12.04
CA SER A 170 -8.66 20.31 -12.94
C SER A 170 -8.87 21.77 -13.33
N ARG A 171 -9.96 22.41 -12.88
CA ARG A 171 -10.29 23.81 -13.20
C ARG A 171 -10.37 24.72 -12.00
N ASP A 172 -10.76 24.20 -10.84
CA ASP A 172 -10.90 24.99 -9.61
C ASP A 172 -9.86 24.56 -8.56
N LYS A 173 -8.88 25.44 -8.31
CA LYS A 173 -7.82 25.23 -7.31
C LYS A 173 -8.35 25.26 -5.87
N ALA A 174 -9.59 25.69 -5.65
CA ALA A 174 -10.21 25.63 -4.33
C ALA A 174 -10.78 24.24 -4.00
N LEU A 175 -10.79 23.32 -4.97
CA LEU A 175 -11.29 21.96 -4.81
C LEU A 175 -10.14 20.97 -4.70
N THR A 176 -10.41 19.85 -4.03
CA THR A 176 -9.50 18.71 -3.93
C THR A 176 -10.31 17.41 -3.87
N GLY A 177 -9.71 16.29 -4.29
CA GLY A 177 -10.32 14.98 -4.16
C GLY A 177 -9.83 14.00 -5.22
N GLY A 178 -10.76 13.31 -5.89
CA GLY A 178 -10.42 12.43 -7.00
C GLY A 178 -11.01 11.03 -6.88
N ALA A 179 -10.35 10.08 -7.56
CA ALA A 179 -10.61 8.65 -7.43
C ALA A 179 -9.83 8.11 -6.22
N PHE A 180 -10.48 8.06 -5.06
CA PHE A 180 -9.92 7.52 -3.83
C PHE A 180 -9.95 5.98 -3.86
N SER A 181 -9.53 5.36 -2.75
CA SER A 181 -9.30 3.93 -2.64
C SER A 181 -10.54 3.09 -2.89
N GLY A 182 -10.29 1.83 -3.22
CA GLY A 182 -11.31 0.91 -3.67
C GLY A 182 -10.79 -0.50 -3.91
N SER A 183 -11.70 -1.42 -4.17
CA SER A 183 -11.44 -2.86 -4.30
C SER A 183 -11.97 -3.43 -5.60
N ALA A 184 -11.59 -4.67 -5.91
CA ALA A 184 -11.96 -5.37 -7.12
C ALA A 184 -12.63 -6.71 -6.84
N ILE A 185 -13.49 -7.15 -7.76
CA ILE A 185 -14.05 -8.49 -7.82
C ILE A 185 -14.16 -8.95 -9.28
N THR A 186 -14.00 -10.24 -9.52
CA THR A 186 -14.08 -10.82 -10.86
C THR A 186 -15.41 -11.54 -11.09
N THR A 187 -15.98 -11.34 -12.27
CA THR A 187 -17.27 -11.93 -12.66
C THR A 187 -17.25 -12.52 -14.07
N ASP A 188 -18.13 -13.48 -14.32
CA ASP A 188 -18.50 -13.89 -15.67
C ASP A 188 -19.30 -12.76 -16.37
N SER A 189 -19.48 -12.88 -17.69
CA SER A 189 -20.25 -11.91 -18.50
C SER A 189 -21.71 -11.76 -18.09
N LYS A 190 -22.23 -12.67 -17.24
CA LYS A 190 -23.59 -12.63 -16.70
C LYS A 190 -23.67 -11.99 -15.32
N GLY A 191 -22.53 -11.66 -14.69
CA GLY A 191 -22.44 -11.01 -13.39
C GLY A 191 -22.32 -11.98 -12.21
N HIS A 192 -22.05 -13.27 -12.42
CA HIS A 192 -21.74 -14.19 -11.34
C HIS A 192 -20.27 -14.06 -10.96
N ILE A 193 -19.99 -14.03 -9.65
CA ILE A 193 -18.61 -13.99 -9.15
C ILE A 193 -17.93 -15.34 -9.44
N VAL A 194 -16.76 -15.29 -10.05
CA VAL A 194 -15.96 -16.46 -10.46
C VAL A 194 -14.48 -16.21 -10.21
N PRO A 195 -13.65 -17.27 -10.10
CA PRO A 195 -12.19 -17.12 -10.04
C PRO A 195 -11.65 -16.29 -11.19
N GLY A 196 -10.56 -15.57 -10.95
CA GLY A 196 -9.99 -14.60 -11.88
C GLY A 196 -9.69 -15.13 -13.27
N ASP A 197 -9.21 -16.37 -13.35
CA ASP A 197 -8.83 -17.01 -14.62
C ASP A 197 -10.05 -17.53 -15.42
N GLU A 198 -11.24 -17.52 -14.80
CA GLU A 198 -12.53 -17.87 -15.43
C GLU A 198 -13.37 -16.63 -15.75
N ALA A 199 -12.88 -15.43 -15.43
CA ALA A 199 -13.65 -14.20 -15.49
C ALA A 199 -13.64 -13.53 -16.87
N ASP A 200 -14.80 -12.98 -17.24
CA ASP A 200 -14.96 -12.13 -18.43
C ASP A 200 -14.87 -10.64 -18.08
N VAL A 201 -15.12 -10.30 -16.81
CA VAL A 201 -15.29 -8.92 -16.33
C VAL A 201 -14.54 -8.71 -15.02
N LEU A 202 -13.68 -7.70 -15.00
CA LEU A 202 -13.14 -7.08 -13.80
C LEU A 202 -14.09 -5.96 -13.37
N ARG A 203 -14.65 -6.03 -12.17
CA ARG A 203 -15.48 -4.98 -11.58
C ARG A 203 -14.75 -4.34 -10.41
N ILE A 204 -14.72 -3.01 -10.40
CA ILE A 204 -14.12 -2.25 -9.30
C ILE A 204 -15.20 -1.45 -8.55
N TYR A 205 -14.97 -1.26 -7.27
CA TYR A 205 -15.73 -0.37 -6.39
C TYR A 205 -14.75 0.61 -5.78
N LEU A 206 -15.02 1.92 -5.86
CA LEU A 206 -14.12 2.95 -5.34
C LEU A 206 -14.87 4.10 -4.70
N THR A 207 -14.16 4.91 -3.93
CA THR A 207 -14.67 6.20 -3.46
C THR A 207 -14.41 7.30 -4.48
N ARG A 208 -15.43 8.10 -4.77
CA ARG A 208 -15.26 9.45 -5.32
C ARG A 208 -15.27 10.47 -4.19
N HIS A 209 -14.14 11.14 -4.00
CA HIS A 209 -13.99 12.21 -3.02
C HIS A 209 -14.11 13.57 -3.69
N TRP A 210 -14.75 14.49 -2.99
CA TRP A 210 -14.80 15.90 -3.32
C TRP A 210 -14.81 16.72 -2.05
N ALA A 211 -13.97 17.74 -1.98
CA ALA A 211 -13.98 18.72 -0.90
C ALA A 211 -13.51 20.09 -1.39
N ARG A 212 -13.87 21.12 -0.63
CA ARG A 212 -13.33 22.47 -0.76
C ARG A 212 -12.23 22.67 0.28
N LEU A 213 -11.06 23.12 -0.17
CA LEU A 213 -9.91 23.37 0.69
C LEU A 213 -10.27 24.35 1.82
N GLY A 214 -9.88 24.00 3.06
CA GLY A 214 -10.17 24.79 4.26
C GLY A 214 -11.61 24.67 4.78
N HIS A 215 -12.44 23.79 4.20
CA HIS A 215 -13.84 23.58 4.58
C HIS A 215 -14.13 22.08 4.82
N PRO A 216 -13.73 21.49 5.96
CA PRO A 216 -13.96 20.07 6.25
C PRO A 216 -15.43 19.65 6.18
N GLU A 217 -16.36 20.57 6.45
CA GLU A 217 -17.80 20.34 6.34
C GLU A 217 -18.30 20.12 4.89
N SER A 218 -17.46 20.40 3.90
CA SER A 218 -17.79 20.28 2.48
C SER A 218 -17.47 18.91 1.88
N VAL A 219 -16.86 18.00 2.66
CA VAL A 219 -16.49 16.66 2.21
C VAL A 219 -17.73 15.90 1.72
N VAL A 220 -17.63 15.36 0.51
CA VAL A 220 -18.60 14.46 -0.10
C VAL A 220 -17.85 13.23 -0.59
N GLU A 221 -18.17 12.08 0.00
CA GLU A 221 -17.65 10.78 -0.40
C GLU A 221 -18.80 9.85 -0.80
N THR A 222 -18.69 9.26 -1.98
CA THR A 222 -19.69 8.35 -2.55
C THR A 222 -19.01 7.14 -3.18
N GLN A 223 -19.64 5.97 -3.09
CA GLN A 223 -19.06 4.74 -3.63
C GLN A 223 -19.57 4.52 -5.04
N THR A 224 -18.66 4.42 -6.00
CA THR A 224 -18.97 4.16 -7.42
C THR A 224 -18.47 2.78 -7.83
N THR A 225 -19.01 2.27 -8.95
CA THR A 225 -18.52 1.06 -9.61
C THR A 225 -18.35 1.31 -11.10
N THR A 226 -17.35 0.65 -11.68
CA THR A 226 -17.18 0.50 -13.12
C THR A 226 -16.63 -0.89 -13.44
N ILE A 227 -16.64 -1.26 -14.71
CA ILE A 227 -16.20 -2.56 -15.20
C ILE A 227 -15.19 -2.43 -16.34
N SER A 228 -14.33 -3.42 -16.47
CA SER A 228 -13.43 -3.64 -17.60
C SER A 228 -13.53 -5.08 -18.07
N THR A 229 -13.46 -5.30 -19.39
CA THR A 229 -13.46 -6.64 -20.00
C THR A 229 -12.07 -7.05 -20.52
N ASP A 230 -11.15 -6.10 -20.61
CA ASP A 230 -9.78 -6.28 -21.10
C ASP A 230 -8.72 -6.00 -20.02
N GLY A 231 -9.15 -5.59 -18.82
CA GLY A 231 -8.29 -5.20 -17.72
C GLY A 231 -7.59 -3.87 -17.92
N LEU A 232 -7.82 -3.14 -19.02
CA LEU A 232 -7.12 -1.92 -19.42
C LEU A 232 -8.05 -0.71 -19.53
N THR A 233 -9.22 -0.94 -20.12
CA THR A 233 -10.21 0.10 -20.42
C THR A 233 -11.39 -0.05 -19.47
N PHE A 234 -11.75 1.04 -18.78
CA PHE A 234 -12.86 1.05 -17.84
C PHE A 234 -14.06 1.80 -18.43
N GLY A 235 -15.25 1.24 -18.22
CA GLY A 235 -16.51 1.84 -18.64
C GLY A 235 -16.91 3.06 -17.80
N PRO A 236 -18.09 3.65 -18.08
CA PRO A 236 -18.62 4.73 -17.27
C PRO A 236 -18.90 4.26 -15.84
N GLU A 237 -18.58 5.12 -14.88
CA GLU A 237 -18.87 4.89 -13.46
C GLU A 237 -20.35 5.13 -13.11
N THR A 238 -20.83 4.40 -12.12
CA THR A 238 -22.17 4.57 -11.53
C THR A 238 -22.09 4.57 -10.01
N ILE A 239 -22.85 5.44 -9.35
CA ILE A 239 -22.95 5.47 -7.88
C ILE A 239 -23.74 4.24 -7.41
N VAL A 240 -23.22 3.54 -6.41
CA VAL A 240 -23.82 2.31 -5.86
C VAL A 240 -24.10 2.37 -4.37
N ILE A 241 -23.33 3.15 -3.60
CA ILE A 241 -23.56 3.34 -2.16
C ILE A 241 -23.33 4.82 -1.82
N GLU A 242 -24.28 5.39 -1.08
CA GLU A 242 -24.19 6.72 -0.46
C GLU A 242 -24.28 6.57 1.06
N ARG A 243 -24.00 7.65 1.80
CA ARG A 243 -24.14 7.64 3.25
C ARG A 243 -25.58 7.27 3.65
N PRO A 244 -25.77 6.29 4.55
CA PRO A 244 -27.09 5.79 4.90
C PRO A 244 -27.93 6.80 5.71
N SER A 245 -27.27 7.76 6.35
CA SER A 245 -27.95 8.84 7.08
C SER A 245 -27.05 10.08 7.20
N THR A 246 -27.64 11.19 7.64
CA THR A 246 -26.87 12.41 7.99
C THR A 246 -26.05 12.27 9.27
N GLU A 247 -26.30 11.24 10.08
CA GLU A 247 -25.53 10.96 11.30
C GLU A 247 -24.21 10.23 11.01
N THR A 248 -24.15 9.49 9.89
CA THR A 248 -22.91 8.88 9.38
C THR A 248 -21.87 9.96 9.06
N GLY A 249 -20.61 9.70 9.40
CA GLY A 249 -19.49 10.62 9.18
C GLY A 249 -19.39 11.12 7.75
N LEU A 250 -18.81 12.31 7.55
CA LEU A 250 -18.52 12.81 6.21
C LEU A 250 -17.45 11.94 5.54
N ASP A 251 -16.45 11.52 6.33
CA ASP A 251 -15.55 10.42 6.01
C ASP A 251 -16.36 9.12 5.90
N PHE A 252 -16.49 8.63 4.68
CA PHE A 252 -17.25 7.46 4.25
C PHE A 252 -16.60 6.91 2.98
N ARG A 253 -15.53 6.13 3.14
CA ARG A 253 -14.65 5.74 2.03
C ARG A 253 -14.12 4.31 2.10
N ASP A 254 -13.38 3.96 1.05
CA ASP A 254 -12.59 2.75 0.87
C ASP A 254 -13.47 1.48 0.85
N PRO A 255 -14.39 1.37 -0.13
CA PRO A 255 -15.31 0.25 -0.19
C PRO A 255 -14.53 -1.04 -0.49
N LYS A 256 -14.60 -2.00 0.43
CA LYS A 256 -13.99 -3.32 0.27
C LYS A 256 -15.03 -4.39 0.09
N ILE A 257 -15.09 -4.95 -1.13
CA ILE A 257 -15.93 -6.09 -1.46
C ILE A 257 -15.27 -7.42 -1.06
N ASP A 258 -16.08 -8.32 -0.50
CA ASP A 258 -15.70 -9.70 -0.24
C ASP A 258 -16.94 -10.61 -0.29
N THR A 259 -16.72 -11.91 -0.50
CA THR A 259 -17.79 -12.93 -0.63
C THR A 259 -17.76 -14.00 0.44
N THR A 260 -16.70 -14.04 1.24
CA THR A 260 -16.46 -15.07 2.25
C THR A 260 -16.80 -14.58 3.66
N LEU A 261 -17.05 -13.29 3.88
CA LEU A 261 -17.41 -12.77 5.21
C LEU A 261 -18.49 -13.64 5.88
N PHE A 262 -19.53 -14.04 5.15
CA PHE A 262 -20.63 -14.84 5.68
C PHE A 262 -20.43 -16.35 5.66
N ASP A 263 -19.24 -16.85 5.34
CA ASP A 263 -18.96 -18.29 5.32
C ASP A 263 -19.26 -18.94 6.68
N GLY A 264 -19.88 -20.12 6.65
CA GLY A 264 -20.36 -20.78 7.86
C GLY A 264 -21.71 -20.28 8.40
N THR A 265 -22.30 -19.24 7.80
CA THR A 265 -23.65 -18.74 8.15
C THR A 265 -24.72 -19.19 7.15
N ALA A 266 -25.99 -18.90 7.44
CA ALA A 266 -27.11 -19.19 6.53
C ALA A 266 -27.11 -18.39 5.22
N VAL A 267 -26.31 -17.32 5.12
CA VAL A 267 -26.21 -16.43 3.95
C VAL A 267 -24.81 -16.49 3.32
N ALA A 268 -24.07 -17.58 3.53
CA ALA A 268 -22.75 -17.80 2.94
C ALA A 268 -22.74 -17.59 1.41
N GLY A 269 -21.66 -17.01 0.90
CA GLY A 269 -21.52 -16.63 -0.50
C GLY A 269 -22.27 -15.35 -0.91
N THR A 270 -23.01 -14.70 0.00
CA THR A 270 -23.59 -13.39 -0.30
C THR A 270 -22.50 -12.32 -0.33
N PRO A 271 -22.36 -11.53 -1.41
CA PRO A 271 -21.38 -10.45 -1.46
C PRO A 271 -21.68 -9.36 -0.42
N ALA A 272 -20.63 -8.85 0.20
CA ALA A 272 -20.68 -7.75 1.15
C ALA A 272 -19.67 -6.67 0.76
N ILE A 273 -19.99 -5.41 1.05
CA ILE A 273 -19.06 -4.28 1.04
C ILE A 273 -19.00 -3.70 2.45
N VAL A 274 -17.78 -3.55 2.97
CA VAL A 274 -17.51 -2.70 4.13
C VAL A 274 -17.03 -1.33 3.68
N VAL A 275 -17.45 -0.27 4.38
CA VAL A 275 -17.01 1.11 4.15
C VAL A 275 -16.56 1.70 5.49
N ALA A 276 -15.42 2.38 5.49
CA ALA A 276 -14.87 3.02 6.67
C ALA A 276 -15.56 4.36 6.94
N THR A 277 -15.94 4.59 8.20
CA THR A 277 -16.59 5.83 8.65
C THR A 277 -16.53 5.96 10.16
N ASN A 278 -17.25 6.92 10.72
CA ASN A 278 -17.57 7.02 12.13
C ASN A 278 -19.06 7.32 12.34
N MET A 279 -19.59 6.97 13.50
CA MET A 279 -21.00 7.19 13.87
C MET A 279 -21.11 7.76 15.29
N PRO A 280 -22.24 8.37 15.68
CA PRO A 280 -22.44 8.83 17.05
C PRO A 280 -22.20 7.70 18.06
N SER A 281 -21.45 7.96 19.13
CA SER A 281 -21.13 6.95 20.15
C SER A 281 -22.39 6.41 20.85
N THR A 282 -23.49 7.15 20.83
CA THR A 282 -24.80 6.69 21.34
C THR A 282 -25.42 5.56 20.52
N CYS A 283 -24.92 5.30 19.31
CA CYS A 283 -25.34 4.18 18.47
C CYS A 283 -24.52 2.91 18.75
N ALA A 284 -23.40 3.00 19.46
CA ALA A 284 -22.58 1.85 19.79
C ALA A 284 -23.29 0.95 20.82
N PRO A 285 -23.20 -0.39 20.69
CA PRO A 285 -23.65 -1.31 21.72
C PRO A 285 -22.89 -1.11 23.05
N GLU A 286 -23.41 -1.68 24.14
CA GLU A 286 -22.68 -1.73 25.41
C GLU A 286 -21.34 -2.46 25.24
N LEU A 287 -20.29 -1.96 25.91
CA LEU A 287 -18.95 -2.56 25.87
C LEU A 287 -18.99 -4.06 26.18
N GLY A 288 -18.41 -4.87 25.31
CA GLY A 288 -18.39 -6.33 25.42
C GLY A 288 -19.55 -7.03 24.72
N ALA A 289 -20.52 -6.29 24.17
CA ALA A 289 -21.54 -6.86 23.30
C ALA A 289 -21.01 -7.08 21.86
N PRO A 290 -21.64 -7.95 21.06
CA PRO A 290 -21.32 -8.12 19.64
C PRO A 290 -21.23 -6.79 18.88
N GLY A 291 -20.19 -6.63 18.06
CA GLY A 291 -19.93 -5.41 17.29
C GLY A 291 -19.18 -4.33 18.05
N THR A 292 -18.58 -4.65 19.20
CA THR A 292 -17.67 -3.77 19.97
C THR A 292 -16.27 -4.37 20.01
N THR A 293 -15.25 -3.53 20.21
CA THR A 293 -13.85 -3.93 20.32
C THR A 293 -13.33 -3.77 21.75
N PRO A 294 -12.43 -4.66 22.21
CA PRO A 294 -11.73 -4.48 23.49
C PRO A 294 -10.64 -3.42 23.40
N ARG A 295 -10.35 -2.75 24.51
CA ARG A 295 -9.18 -1.87 24.66
C ARG A 295 -7.92 -2.72 24.89
N PRO A 296 -6.79 -2.47 24.20
CA PRO A 296 -5.51 -3.10 24.52
C PRO A 296 -5.04 -2.72 25.94
N HIS A 297 -4.33 -3.61 26.63
CA HIS A 297 -4.01 -3.46 28.06
C HIS A 297 -2.66 -2.79 28.37
N ASP A 298 -1.72 -2.77 27.42
CA ASP A 298 -0.29 -2.57 27.74
C ASP A 298 0.31 -1.25 27.24
N ASP A 299 -0.38 -0.51 26.37
CA ASP A 299 0.13 0.75 25.80
C ASP A 299 -0.83 1.92 26.11
N ASN A 300 -0.28 3.13 26.26
CA ASN A 300 -1.10 4.33 26.20
C ASN A 300 -1.40 4.69 24.75
N TYR A 301 -2.62 5.16 24.52
CA TYR A 301 -3.08 5.64 23.23
C TYR A 301 -3.65 7.04 23.39
N TRP A 302 -3.43 7.88 22.38
CA TRP A 302 -4.01 9.22 22.35
C TRP A 302 -4.37 9.65 20.93
N PHE A 303 -5.24 10.65 20.86
CA PHE A 303 -5.56 11.35 19.63
C PHE A 303 -4.53 12.45 19.36
N GLY A 304 -4.09 12.55 18.11
CA GLY A 304 -3.32 13.69 17.61
C GLY A 304 -3.45 13.77 16.10
N ALA A 305 -3.79 14.95 15.57
CA ALA A 305 -4.05 15.11 14.14
C ALA A 305 -2.78 14.96 13.27
N GLU A 306 -1.60 15.17 13.85
CA GLU A 306 -0.32 15.16 13.13
C GLU A 306 0.62 14.07 13.65
N PRO A 307 1.58 13.58 12.84
CA PRO A 307 2.52 12.50 13.22
C PRO A 307 3.34 12.75 14.49
N PHE A 308 3.60 14.01 14.84
CA PHE A 308 4.37 14.40 16.03
C PHE A 308 3.51 14.98 17.18
N SER A 309 2.18 14.87 17.11
CA SER A 309 1.30 15.35 18.18
C SER A 309 1.56 14.61 19.49
N ALA A 310 1.89 15.33 20.55
CA ALA A 310 2.19 14.74 21.85
C ALA A 310 0.92 14.34 22.62
N SER A 311 1.05 13.36 23.52
CA SER A 311 -0.02 12.97 24.43
C SER A 311 -0.55 14.18 25.22
N GLN A 312 -1.88 14.28 25.34
CA GLN A 312 -2.60 15.36 26.03
C GLN A 312 -2.51 16.76 25.37
N GLN A 313 -1.87 16.90 24.21
CA GLN A 313 -1.83 18.16 23.46
C GLN A 313 -3.20 18.49 22.84
N GLU A 314 -3.89 17.47 22.36
CA GLU A 314 -5.19 17.57 21.69
C GLU A 314 -6.23 16.68 22.40
N SER A 315 -7.51 16.93 22.14
CA SER A 315 -8.61 16.16 22.73
C SER A 315 -9.37 15.41 21.64
N ALA A 316 -9.58 14.11 21.83
CA ALA A 316 -10.39 13.31 20.94
C ALA A 316 -11.88 13.70 20.99
N ASP A 317 -12.59 13.50 19.88
CA ASP A 317 -14.04 13.61 19.83
C ASP A 317 -14.71 12.28 20.22
N PHE A 318 -14.91 12.08 21.52
CA PHE A 318 -15.62 10.90 22.05
C PHE A 318 -17.13 10.90 21.76
N SER A 319 -17.69 11.93 21.12
CA SER A 319 -19.10 11.93 20.69
C SER A 319 -19.32 11.03 19.46
N ARG A 320 -18.24 10.64 18.79
CA ARG A 320 -18.24 9.73 17.64
C ARG A 320 -17.32 8.54 17.91
N THR A 321 -17.57 7.43 17.21
CA THR A 321 -16.77 6.21 17.31
C THR A 321 -16.44 5.72 15.90
N PRO A 322 -15.18 5.38 15.58
CA PRO A 322 -14.83 4.73 14.31
C PRO A 322 -15.69 3.49 14.08
N THR A 323 -16.17 3.33 12.87
CA THR A 323 -17.21 2.36 12.53
C THR A 323 -16.97 1.74 11.16
N LEU A 324 -17.06 0.41 11.09
CA LEU A 324 -17.11 -0.35 9.84
C LEU A 324 -18.57 -0.51 9.40
N ALA A 325 -19.01 0.27 8.41
CA ALA A 325 -20.38 0.23 7.89
C ALA A 325 -20.53 -0.91 6.87
N LEU A 326 -21.52 -1.79 7.07
CA LEU A 326 -21.68 -3.00 6.24
C LEU A 326 -22.88 -2.90 5.30
N PHE A 327 -22.65 -3.24 4.03
CA PHE A 327 -23.63 -3.32 2.98
C PHE A 327 -23.67 -4.74 2.42
N GLN A 328 -24.86 -5.29 2.22
CA GLN A 328 -25.06 -6.62 1.66
C GLN A 328 -25.71 -6.52 0.29
N ALA A 329 -25.27 -7.36 -0.66
CA ALA A 329 -25.89 -7.43 -1.97
C ALA A 329 -27.28 -8.10 -1.91
N THR A 330 -28.25 -7.53 -2.62
CA THR A 330 -29.62 -8.11 -2.73
C THR A 330 -29.68 -9.37 -3.59
N ASP A 331 -28.65 -9.62 -4.41
CA ASP A 331 -28.56 -10.74 -5.34
C ASP A 331 -27.08 -11.14 -5.46
N ALA A 332 -26.78 -12.44 -5.55
CA ALA A 332 -25.41 -12.93 -5.77
C ALA A 332 -24.90 -12.64 -7.18
N ASN A 333 -25.80 -12.33 -8.13
CA ASN A 333 -25.47 -11.83 -9.44
C ASN A 333 -25.32 -10.30 -9.42
N LEU A 334 -24.08 -9.81 -9.57
CA LEU A 334 -23.74 -8.40 -9.44
C LEU A 334 -24.31 -7.50 -10.55
N ASN A 335 -24.80 -8.06 -11.65
CA ASN A 335 -25.52 -7.27 -12.67
C ASN A 335 -26.96 -6.93 -12.24
N LYS A 336 -27.48 -7.58 -11.19
CA LYS A 336 -28.81 -7.37 -10.63
C LYS A 336 -28.78 -6.84 -9.19
N ALA A 337 -27.63 -6.96 -8.53
CA ALA A 337 -27.43 -6.57 -7.15
C ALA A 337 -27.66 -5.07 -6.95
N ARG A 338 -28.31 -4.75 -5.83
CA ARG A 338 -28.23 -3.45 -5.15
C ARG A 338 -27.55 -3.68 -3.81
N TRP A 339 -27.06 -2.60 -3.20
CA TRP A 339 -26.41 -2.65 -1.90
C TRP A 339 -27.37 -2.16 -0.83
N GLU A 340 -27.75 -3.04 0.09
CA GLU A 340 -28.59 -2.72 1.23
C GLU A 340 -27.72 -2.48 2.46
N TYR A 341 -27.92 -1.35 3.12
CA TYR A 341 -27.24 -1.06 4.38
C TYR A 341 -27.76 -1.99 5.47
N THR A 342 -26.87 -2.78 6.06
CA THR A 342 -27.21 -3.76 7.11
C THR A 342 -26.87 -3.27 8.51
N GLY A 343 -26.34 -2.05 8.65
CA GLY A 343 -25.86 -1.51 9.92
C GLY A 343 -24.33 -1.58 10.05
N PRO A 344 -23.80 -1.12 11.19
CA PRO A 344 -22.37 -1.22 11.48
C PRO A 344 -21.97 -2.65 11.84
N LEU A 345 -20.96 -3.21 11.18
CA LEU A 345 -20.39 -4.52 11.53
C LEU A 345 -19.64 -4.45 12.87
N LEU A 346 -18.89 -3.36 13.07
CA LEU A 346 -17.98 -3.16 14.18
C LEU A 346 -17.86 -1.68 14.52
N PHE A 347 -17.85 -1.36 15.81
CA PHE A 347 -17.44 -0.08 16.37
C PHE A 347 -16.11 -0.23 17.10
N GLU A 348 -15.15 0.68 16.87
CA GLU A 348 -13.89 0.74 17.64
C GLU A 348 -14.12 1.38 19.01
N THR A 349 -14.78 0.65 19.89
CA THR A 349 -15.09 1.11 21.25
C THR A 349 -13.88 1.05 22.20
N GLY A 350 -12.90 0.20 21.90
CA GLY A 350 -11.69 0.04 22.70
C GLY A 350 -10.73 1.23 22.58
N LEU A 351 -10.66 1.81 21.38
CA LEU A 351 -9.82 2.96 21.02
C LEU A 351 -10.66 4.08 20.40
N ALA A 352 -11.75 4.45 21.07
CA ALA A 352 -12.69 5.46 20.62
C ALA A 352 -12.09 6.86 20.47
N GLU A 353 -10.86 7.09 20.98
CA GLU A 353 -10.09 8.30 20.73
C GLU A 353 -9.65 8.47 19.26
N SER A 354 -9.61 7.40 18.45
CA SER A 354 -9.33 7.51 17.02
C SER A 354 -10.46 8.23 16.29
N TYR A 355 -10.12 9.01 15.25
CA TYR A 355 -11.07 9.85 14.53
C TYR A 355 -12.06 9.06 13.68
N THR A 356 -11.56 8.13 12.87
CA THR A 356 -12.34 7.26 11.97
C THR A 356 -11.47 6.10 11.50
N TYR A 357 -12.07 5.12 10.82
CA TYR A 357 -11.32 4.13 10.06
C TYR A 357 -10.88 4.67 8.69
N GLU A 358 -9.83 4.08 8.13
CA GLU A 358 -9.49 4.06 6.70
C GLU A 358 -9.17 2.64 6.24
N CYS A 359 -9.27 2.39 4.93
CA CYS A 359 -8.89 1.15 4.26
C CYS A 359 -9.38 -0.12 5.00
N PRO A 360 -10.71 -0.30 5.15
CA PRO A 360 -11.25 -1.45 5.84
C PRO A 360 -11.11 -2.71 4.99
N ASP A 361 -11.02 -3.87 5.64
CA ASP A 361 -11.16 -5.17 4.98
C ASP A 361 -11.99 -6.12 5.83
N ILE A 362 -12.70 -7.03 5.18
CA ILE A 362 -13.56 -8.04 5.79
C ILE A 362 -13.48 -9.34 5.00
N PHE A 363 -13.34 -10.47 5.70
CA PHE A 363 -13.36 -11.79 5.09
C PHE A 363 -13.51 -12.88 6.15
N THR A 364 -13.77 -14.12 5.73
CA THR A 364 -13.51 -15.30 6.57
C THR A 364 -12.24 -16.00 6.10
N LEU A 365 -11.39 -16.38 7.07
CA LEU A 365 -10.12 -17.07 6.86
C LEU A 365 -9.86 -18.05 8.00
N ASP A 366 -9.45 -19.28 7.68
CA ASP A 366 -9.18 -20.36 8.65
C ASP A 366 -10.29 -20.57 9.71
N ARG A 367 -11.55 -20.38 9.26
CA ARG A 367 -12.80 -20.47 10.05
C ARG A 367 -13.04 -19.32 11.04
N SER A 368 -12.26 -18.25 10.95
CA SER A 368 -12.47 -17.02 11.71
C SER A 368 -13.01 -15.92 10.80
N ALA A 369 -14.01 -15.18 11.26
CA ALA A 369 -14.34 -13.90 10.66
C ALA A 369 -13.24 -12.91 11.01
N VAL A 370 -12.76 -12.17 10.02
CA VAL A 370 -11.68 -11.19 10.12
C VAL A 370 -12.18 -9.84 9.66
N ALA A 371 -11.84 -8.80 10.43
CA ALA A 371 -11.93 -7.42 9.99
C ALA A 371 -10.56 -6.76 10.17
N VAL A 372 -10.24 -5.79 9.31
CA VAL A 372 -9.03 -4.98 9.36
C VAL A 372 -9.41 -3.53 9.11
N GLY A 373 -8.70 -2.58 9.72
CA GLY A 373 -8.84 -1.16 9.39
C GLY A 373 -7.75 -0.30 10.02
N SER A 374 -7.37 0.75 9.31
CA SER A 374 -6.43 1.78 9.79
C SER A 374 -7.12 2.75 10.73
N LEU A 375 -6.49 3.10 11.85
CA LEU A 375 -7.06 3.98 12.87
C LEU A 375 -6.53 5.42 12.73
N MET A 376 -7.30 6.31 12.08
CA MET A 376 -6.86 7.69 11.85
C MET A 376 -6.59 8.44 13.14
N HIS A 377 -5.56 9.29 13.11
CA HIS A 377 -5.12 10.19 14.18
C HIS A 377 -4.82 9.51 15.53
N LEU A 378 -4.60 8.19 15.53
CA LEU A 378 -4.26 7.44 16.71
C LEU A 378 -2.74 7.32 16.86
N HIS A 379 -2.25 7.54 18.08
CA HIS A 379 -0.87 7.35 18.45
C HIS A 379 -0.71 6.33 19.56
N ASP A 380 0.50 5.81 19.74
CA ASP A 380 0.89 5.02 20.92
C ASP A 380 2.31 5.31 21.41
N ASP A 381 2.63 4.75 22.59
CA ASP A 381 3.91 4.95 23.28
C ASP A 381 5.14 4.48 22.48
N SER A 382 4.98 3.60 21.50
CA SER A 382 6.08 3.15 20.66
C SER A 382 6.52 4.19 19.63
N GLY A 383 5.65 5.19 19.39
CA GLY A 383 5.82 6.20 18.35
C GLY A 383 5.08 5.88 17.07
N ARG A 384 4.14 4.92 17.05
CA ARG A 384 3.32 4.65 15.85
C ARG A 384 2.26 5.73 15.67
N PHE A 385 2.02 6.10 14.42
CA PHE A 385 0.94 6.97 14.02
C PHE A 385 0.03 6.28 13.00
N GLN A 386 -1.26 6.25 13.32
CA GLN A 386 -2.32 5.58 12.55
C GLN A 386 -2.05 4.09 12.29
N PRO A 387 -1.85 3.26 13.32
CA PRO A 387 -1.59 1.84 13.11
C PRO A 387 -2.81 1.12 12.49
N ILE A 388 -2.53 0.02 11.79
CA ILE A 388 -3.56 -0.84 11.23
C ILE A 388 -3.91 -1.93 12.24
N ARG A 389 -5.19 -2.04 12.57
CA ARG A 389 -5.69 -3.02 13.54
C ARG A 389 -6.47 -4.13 12.87
N TRP A 390 -6.20 -5.36 13.26
CA TRP A 390 -7.00 -6.53 12.89
C TRP A 390 -7.87 -7.01 14.05
N TYR A 391 -8.99 -7.64 13.72
CA TYR A 391 -9.95 -8.23 14.63
C TYR A 391 -10.33 -9.61 14.10
N THR A 392 -10.26 -10.64 14.94
CA THR A 392 -10.74 -11.98 14.59
C THR A 392 -11.86 -12.40 15.54
N GLY A 393 -12.75 -13.27 15.06
CA GLY A 393 -13.80 -13.84 15.89
C GLY A 393 -14.87 -14.54 15.07
N THR A 394 -16.12 -14.34 15.48
CA THR A 394 -17.28 -14.98 14.83
C THR A 394 -18.33 -13.94 14.44
N LEU A 395 -19.16 -14.26 13.45
CA LEU A 395 -20.29 -13.41 13.09
C LEU A 395 -21.56 -13.87 13.80
N GLU A 396 -22.23 -12.91 14.43
CA GLU A 396 -23.59 -13.08 14.94
C GLU A 396 -24.57 -12.20 14.18
N THR A 397 -25.72 -12.78 13.82
CA THR A 397 -26.86 -12.02 13.30
C THR A 397 -27.83 -11.76 14.44
N THR A 398 -27.96 -10.50 14.83
CA THR A 398 -28.90 -10.14 15.90
C THR A 398 -30.35 -10.21 15.38
N SER A 399 -31.22 -10.84 16.16
CA SER A 399 -32.65 -11.04 15.82
C SER A 399 -33.46 -9.74 15.70
N VAL A 400 -32.90 -8.61 16.16
CA VAL A 400 -33.61 -7.34 16.27
C VAL A 400 -33.58 -6.53 14.97
N GLN A 401 -32.62 -6.75 14.06
CA GLN A 401 -32.47 -5.93 12.85
C GLN A 401 -31.90 -6.63 11.60
N ASN A 402 -31.66 -7.96 11.62
CA ASN A 402 -30.88 -8.64 10.56
C ASN A 402 -29.52 -7.96 10.31
N SER A 403 -28.92 -7.35 11.34
CA SER A 403 -27.64 -6.66 11.27
C SER A 403 -26.52 -7.59 11.73
N PRO A 404 -25.62 -8.02 10.82
CA PRO A 404 -24.46 -8.82 11.20
C PRO A 404 -23.51 -8.02 12.09
N LYS A 405 -23.01 -8.65 13.14
CA LYS A 405 -22.03 -8.09 14.07
C LYS A 405 -20.84 -9.02 14.19
N LEU A 406 -19.63 -8.44 14.23
CA LEU A 406 -18.43 -9.20 14.58
C LEU A 406 -18.35 -9.34 16.11
N VAL A 407 -18.35 -10.56 16.60
CA VAL A 407 -18.02 -10.90 17.99
C VAL A 407 -16.51 -11.07 18.07
N VAL A 408 -15.83 -10.01 18.47
CA VAL A 408 -14.36 -9.97 18.53
C VAL A 408 -13.87 -10.88 19.66
N SER A 409 -12.97 -11.80 19.30
CA SER A 409 -12.30 -12.71 20.23
C SER A 409 -10.83 -12.33 20.44
N HIS A 410 -10.13 -11.91 19.38
CA HIS A 410 -8.76 -11.43 19.45
C HIS A 410 -8.58 -10.18 18.60
N THR A 411 -7.59 -9.37 18.97
CA THR A 411 -7.18 -8.18 18.21
C THR A 411 -5.67 -8.05 18.26
N GLY A 412 -5.10 -7.39 17.27
CA GLY A 412 -3.69 -7.00 17.27
C GLY A 412 -3.41 -5.99 16.17
N TRP A 413 -2.13 -5.70 15.99
CA TRP A 413 -1.65 -4.80 14.95
C TRP A 413 -1.21 -5.62 13.73
N CYS A 414 -1.49 -5.14 12.52
CA CYS A 414 -0.98 -5.81 11.31
C CYS A 414 0.52 -5.59 11.12
N ASP A 415 1.05 -4.53 11.75
CA ASP A 415 2.44 -4.15 11.68
C ASP A 415 2.85 -3.38 12.95
N PHE A 416 4.00 -3.71 13.54
CA PHE A 416 4.54 -3.03 14.70
C PHE A 416 5.45 -1.85 14.35
N GLY A 417 5.81 -1.69 13.07
CA GLY A 417 6.65 -0.61 12.57
C GLY A 417 5.89 0.69 12.34
N SER A 418 6.49 1.61 11.59
CA SER A 418 6.04 3.01 11.46
C SER A 418 5.36 3.35 10.14
N CYS A 419 5.56 2.52 9.11
CA CYS A 419 5.23 2.90 7.73
C CYS A 419 4.25 1.98 7.01
N TYR A 420 3.81 0.86 7.58
CA TYR A 420 2.83 -0.01 6.90
C TYR A 420 1.41 0.53 7.09
N TYR A 421 0.79 1.02 6.01
CA TYR A 421 -0.54 1.62 6.01
C TYR A 421 -1.42 1.14 4.84
N ALA A 422 -2.70 1.49 4.87
CA ALA A 422 -3.66 1.27 3.78
C ALA A 422 -3.69 -0.17 3.23
N VAL A 423 -3.61 -1.17 4.11
CA VAL A 423 -3.57 -2.58 3.68
C VAL A 423 -4.87 -2.97 2.97
N GLN A 424 -4.73 -3.65 1.83
CA GLN A 424 -5.83 -4.30 1.15
C GLN A 424 -5.48 -5.76 0.90
N SER A 425 -6.44 -6.66 1.15
CA SER A 425 -6.29 -8.07 0.79
C SER A 425 -7.15 -8.47 -0.40
N PHE A 426 -6.76 -9.55 -1.06
CA PHE A 426 -7.56 -10.21 -2.07
C PHE A 426 -7.44 -11.73 -1.96
N ARG A 427 -8.38 -12.41 -2.59
CA ARG A 427 -8.39 -13.87 -2.66
C ARG A 427 -7.73 -14.30 -3.96
N ASP A 428 -6.59 -14.98 -3.85
CA ASP A 428 -5.92 -15.58 -4.99
C ASP A 428 -6.48 -16.98 -5.23
N GLN A 429 -7.35 -17.12 -6.23
CA GLN A 429 -7.93 -18.40 -6.63
C GLN A 429 -7.62 -18.71 -8.09
N HIS A 430 -6.82 -19.74 -8.31
CA HIS A 430 -6.53 -20.23 -9.65
C HIS A 430 -6.00 -21.66 -9.63
N ARG A 431 -5.72 -22.20 -10.82
CA ARG A 431 -4.97 -23.45 -10.97
C ARG A 431 -3.52 -23.10 -11.32
N GLY A 432 -2.59 -23.59 -10.52
CA GLY A 432 -1.16 -23.52 -10.82
C GLY A 432 -0.82 -24.28 -12.10
N ALA A 433 0.38 -24.05 -12.63
CA ALA A 433 0.85 -24.69 -13.86
C ALA A 433 0.90 -26.23 -13.77
N ASP A 434 1.04 -26.77 -12.56
CA ASP A 434 1.03 -28.21 -12.24
C ASP A 434 -0.39 -28.78 -12.02
N GLY A 435 -1.43 -27.93 -12.10
CA GLY A 435 -2.83 -28.27 -11.87
C GLY A 435 -3.29 -28.15 -10.41
N THR A 436 -2.39 -27.80 -9.48
CA THR A 436 -2.72 -27.57 -8.07
C THR A 436 -3.71 -26.42 -7.93
N PHE A 437 -4.72 -26.60 -7.08
CA PHE A 437 -5.68 -25.53 -6.81
C PHE A 437 -5.11 -24.61 -5.72
N ILE A 438 -4.89 -23.35 -6.09
CA ILE A 438 -4.38 -22.30 -5.22
C ILE A 438 -5.59 -21.52 -4.68
N ASN A 439 -5.57 -21.25 -3.37
CA ASN A 439 -6.61 -20.50 -2.67
C ASN A 439 -6.00 -19.78 -1.47
N ARG A 440 -5.35 -18.65 -1.72
CA ARG A 440 -4.63 -17.85 -0.71
C ARG A 440 -5.37 -16.56 -0.39
N ARG A 441 -5.10 -16.00 0.78
CA ARG A 441 -5.48 -14.62 1.13
C ARG A 441 -4.19 -13.81 1.17
N ILE A 442 -4.01 -12.91 0.21
CA ILE A 442 -2.77 -12.13 0.07
C ILE A 442 -3.11 -10.67 0.35
N ALA A 443 -2.25 -10.00 1.12
CA ALA A 443 -2.36 -8.60 1.46
C ALA A 443 -1.12 -7.81 1.01
N ILE A 444 -1.36 -6.57 0.55
CA ILE A 444 -0.33 -5.60 0.21
C ILE A 444 -0.71 -4.30 0.92
N GLY A 445 0.27 -3.62 1.51
CA GLY A 445 0.11 -2.32 2.14
C GLY A 445 1.04 -1.28 1.53
N TRP A 446 0.69 -0.01 1.68
CA TRP A 446 1.54 1.11 1.31
C TRP A 446 2.57 1.39 2.40
N LEU A 447 3.82 1.62 2.00
CA LEU A 447 4.91 2.07 2.85
C LEU A 447 4.96 3.60 2.87
N CYS A 448 4.21 4.17 3.80
CA CYS A 448 3.99 5.60 3.97
C CYS A 448 5.14 6.31 4.71
N ASP A 449 5.30 7.60 4.45
CA ASP A 449 6.31 8.42 5.12
C ASP A 449 5.68 9.51 5.98
N TRP A 450 5.11 9.11 7.12
CA TRP A 450 4.48 10.05 8.06
C TRP A 450 5.47 11.06 8.65
N TYR A 451 6.71 10.63 8.88
CA TYR A 451 7.69 11.39 9.66
C TYR A 451 8.67 12.20 8.80
N GLY A 452 8.52 12.16 7.47
CA GLY A 452 9.43 12.86 6.55
C GLY A 452 10.84 12.23 6.53
N VAL A 453 10.91 10.91 6.62
CA VAL A 453 12.15 10.13 6.50
C VAL A 453 12.68 10.24 5.07
N ARG A 454 11.85 10.12 4.04
CA ARG A 454 12.27 10.23 2.63
C ARG A 454 12.71 11.66 2.32
N ILE A 455 13.84 11.78 1.63
CA ILE A 455 14.35 13.06 1.15
C ILE A 455 13.86 13.24 -0.30
N GLU A 456 13.22 14.38 -0.60
CA GLU A 456 12.79 14.70 -1.96
C GLU A 456 14.03 14.85 -2.88
N ARG A 457 14.10 14.02 -3.93
CA ARG A 457 15.15 14.03 -4.94
C ARG A 457 14.53 13.84 -6.33
N ASP A 458 15.18 14.40 -7.35
CA ASP A 458 14.73 14.30 -8.75
C ASP A 458 14.73 12.86 -9.29
N ASP A 459 15.44 11.93 -8.63
CA ASP A 459 15.59 10.53 -8.99
C ASP A 459 14.84 9.58 -8.04
N TYR A 460 13.83 10.08 -7.33
CA TYR A 460 13.01 9.32 -6.41
C TYR A 460 11.51 9.34 -6.74
N ALA A 461 10.77 8.47 -6.08
CA ALA A 461 9.33 8.50 -6.00
C ALA A 461 8.96 8.47 -4.52
N ASN A 462 7.83 9.06 -4.17
CA ASN A 462 7.33 9.06 -2.82
C ASN A 462 6.22 8.03 -2.69
N GLY A 463 6.59 6.85 -2.23
CA GLY A 463 5.67 5.73 -2.03
C GLY A 463 6.28 4.44 -2.54
N ALA A 464 6.09 3.37 -1.77
CA ALA A 464 6.43 2.00 -2.14
C ALA A 464 5.33 1.07 -1.63
N MET A 465 5.14 -0.08 -2.27
CA MET A 465 4.29 -1.15 -1.73
C MET A 465 5.14 -2.10 -0.91
N GLY A 466 4.63 -2.55 0.24
CA GLY A 466 5.23 -3.63 1.00
C GLY A 466 5.20 -4.94 0.22
N LEU A 467 6.08 -5.87 0.58
CA LEU A 467 6.09 -7.21 0.04
C LEU A 467 4.71 -7.86 0.21
N PRO A 468 4.22 -8.61 -0.79
CA PRO A 468 2.96 -9.32 -0.67
C PRO A 468 3.02 -10.35 0.45
N ARG A 469 2.09 -10.24 1.42
CA ARG A 469 2.02 -11.09 2.61
C ARG A 469 0.86 -12.08 2.47
N GLU A 470 1.11 -13.36 2.65
CA GLU A 470 0.05 -14.36 2.87
C GLU A 470 -0.47 -14.25 4.30
N LEU A 471 -1.79 -14.28 4.44
CA LEU A 471 -2.49 -14.20 5.71
C LEU A 471 -3.01 -15.57 6.14
N HIS A 472 -2.93 -15.83 7.44
CA HIS A 472 -3.57 -16.98 8.11
C HIS A 472 -4.15 -16.57 9.45
N VAL A 473 -5.08 -17.37 9.99
CA VAL A 473 -5.49 -17.26 11.40
C VAL A 473 -5.03 -18.48 12.18
N VAL A 474 -4.03 -18.29 13.04
CA VAL A 474 -3.43 -19.34 13.86
C VAL A 474 -3.74 -19.05 15.33
N ASP A 475 -4.38 -20.01 16.01
CA ASP A 475 -4.80 -19.86 17.42
C ASP A 475 -5.57 -18.55 17.69
N GLY A 476 -6.39 -18.15 16.73
CA GLY A 476 -7.20 -16.93 16.80
C GLY A 476 -6.47 -15.64 16.43
N HIS A 477 -5.16 -15.65 16.19
CA HIS A 477 -4.38 -14.47 15.82
C HIS A 477 -4.20 -14.40 14.31
N LEU A 478 -4.32 -13.19 13.74
CA LEU A 478 -4.01 -12.98 12.33
C LEU A 478 -2.48 -12.95 12.17
N THR A 479 -1.94 -13.89 11.39
CA THR A 479 -0.52 -13.97 11.06
C THR A 479 -0.28 -13.48 9.65
N SER A 480 0.86 -12.84 9.39
CA SER A 480 1.24 -12.38 8.05
C SER A 480 2.71 -12.66 7.77
N HIS A 481 3.01 -13.37 6.69
CA HIS A 481 4.38 -13.63 6.24
C HIS A 481 4.51 -13.42 4.73
N PRO A 482 5.71 -13.16 4.18
CA PRO A 482 5.89 -13.03 2.73
C PRO A 482 5.39 -14.29 2.00
N ILE A 483 4.78 -14.11 0.83
CA ILE A 483 4.41 -15.24 -0.05
C ILE A 483 5.65 -16.00 -0.52
N ASP A 484 5.49 -17.27 -0.89
CA ASP A 484 6.59 -18.11 -1.39
C ASP A 484 7.35 -17.47 -2.57
N GLU A 485 6.64 -16.75 -3.46
CA GLU A 485 7.24 -16.07 -4.60
C GLU A 485 8.29 -15.02 -4.19
N VAL A 486 8.14 -14.35 -3.04
CA VAL A 486 9.17 -13.45 -2.48
C VAL A 486 10.44 -14.24 -2.27
N TYR A 487 10.33 -15.42 -1.66
CA TYR A 487 11.50 -16.23 -1.33
C TYR A 487 12.19 -16.80 -2.58
N GLU A 488 11.40 -17.33 -3.51
CA GLU A 488 11.89 -17.99 -4.70
C GLU A 488 12.55 -17.01 -5.69
N LEU A 489 11.98 -15.81 -5.82
CA LEU A 489 12.36 -14.85 -6.85
C LEU A 489 13.36 -13.82 -6.35
N LEU A 490 13.33 -13.44 -5.07
CA LEU A 490 14.16 -12.35 -4.55
C LEU A 490 15.43 -12.83 -3.84
N LEU A 491 15.48 -14.01 -3.24
CA LEU A 491 16.72 -14.44 -2.57
C LEU A 491 17.82 -14.80 -3.57
N GLY A 492 18.93 -14.08 -3.48
CA GLY A 492 20.12 -14.23 -4.30
C GLY A 492 21.19 -15.11 -3.66
N GLU A 493 22.44 -14.79 -4.01
CA GLU A 493 23.63 -15.49 -3.52
C GLU A 493 23.84 -15.27 -2.02
N GLU A 494 24.48 -16.24 -1.37
CA GLU A 494 24.88 -16.15 0.03
C GLU A 494 25.90 -15.04 0.24
N ILE A 495 25.75 -14.27 1.32
CA ILE A 495 26.71 -13.26 1.75
C ILE A 495 27.42 -13.80 2.98
N HIS A 496 28.75 -13.94 2.88
CA HIS A 496 29.54 -14.44 4.00
C HIS A 496 29.78 -13.37 5.06
N LEU A 497 29.54 -13.75 6.31
CA LEU A 497 29.84 -12.94 7.47
C LEU A 497 31.34 -12.93 7.79
N ILE A 498 31.82 -11.77 8.21
CA ILE A 498 33.19 -11.53 8.64
C ILE A 498 33.18 -11.40 10.18
N PRO A 499 33.87 -12.30 10.91
CA PRO A 499 33.99 -12.18 12.37
C PRO A 499 34.60 -10.83 12.78
N MET A 500 34.01 -10.16 13.77
CA MET A 500 34.59 -8.93 14.35
C MET A 500 35.67 -9.22 15.40
N SER A 501 35.71 -10.44 15.91
CA SER A 501 36.69 -10.93 16.88
C SER A 501 37.33 -12.23 16.38
N ASN A 502 38.28 -12.78 17.14
CA ASN A 502 38.92 -14.06 16.79
C ASN A 502 37.98 -15.28 16.99
N SER A 503 36.74 -15.09 17.45
CA SER A 503 35.74 -16.14 17.57
C SER A 503 35.13 -16.44 16.19
N PRO A 504 35.08 -17.72 15.75
CA PRO A 504 34.50 -18.07 14.46
C PRO A 504 32.98 -17.82 14.46
N VAL A 505 32.45 -17.38 13.32
CA VAL A 505 30.99 -17.36 13.08
C VAL A 505 30.51 -18.81 12.91
N PRO A 506 29.45 -19.24 13.62
CA PRO A 506 28.91 -20.59 13.52
C PRO A 506 28.41 -20.91 12.11
N GLU A 507 28.51 -22.16 11.67
CA GLU A 507 27.77 -22.60 10.49
C GLU A 507 26.26 -22.60 10.80
N TYR A 508 25.43 -22.22 9.82
CA TYR A 508 23.98 -22.02 9.98
C TYR A 508 23.20 -23.25 10.54
N SER A 509 23.81 -24.44 10.55
CA SER A 509 23.22 -25.68 11.10
C SER A 509 23.59 -26.00 12.55
N ASP A 510 24.54 -25.28 13.16
CA ASP A 510 25.10 -25.63 14.45
C ASP A 510 24.60 -24.66 15.53
N SER A 511 23.77 -25.15 16.47
CA SER A 511 23.46 -24.39 17.69
C SER A 511 24.73 -24.24 18.51
N CYS A 512 25.31 -23.05 18.55
CA CYS A 512 26.41 -22.74 19.45
C CYS A 512 25.86 -22.02 20.68
N ASN A 513 26.05 -22.58 21.87
CA ASN A 513 25.77 -21.89 23.14
C ASN A 513 26.85 -20.82 23.44
N GLN A 514 27.27 -20.06 22.43
CA GLN A 514 28.31 -19.05 22.55
C GLN A 514 28.01 -17.88 21.62
N ASP A 515 28.01 -16.69 22.22
CA ASP A 515 27.80 -15.43 21.52
C ASP A 515 28.90 -15.16 20.47
N PHE A 516 28.52 -14.55 19.35
CA PHE A 516 29.46 -14.06 18.34
C PHE A 516 29.09 -12.68 17.81
N ASP A 517 30.11 -11.99 17.30
CA ASP A 517 30.00 -10.68 16.66
C ASP A 517 30.47 -10.79 15.21
N ALA A 518 29.70 -10.24 14.27
CA ALA A 518 29.99 -10.33 12.85
C ALA A 518 29.47 -9.14 12.06
N HIS A 519 30.04 -8.90 10.89
CA HIS A 519 29.53 -7.93 9.92
C HIS A 519 29.59 -8.46 8.49
N ALA A 520 28.87 -7.80 7.59
CA ALA A 520 28.98 -8.00 6.15
C ALA A 520 28.85 -6.66 5.42
N LEU A 521 29.70 -6.45 4.42
CA LEU A 521 29.56 -5.35 3.46
C LEU A 521 28.64 -5.82 2.33
N ILE A 522 27.66 -4.99 1.99
CA ILE A 522 26.58 -5.32 1.07
C ILE A 522 26.51 -4.23 -0.01
N PRO A 523 27.32 -4.33 -1.09
CA PRO A 523 27.39 -3.31 -2.13
C PRO A 523 26.10 -3.16 -2.95
N SER A 524 25.19 -4.14 -2.90
CA SER A 524 23.87 -4.03 -3.55
C SER A 524 22.89 -3.16 -2.78
N HIS A 525 23.21 -2.78 -1.53
CA HIS A 525 22.30 -2.09 -0.60
C HIS A 525 20.98 -2.82 -0.35
N ALA A 526 20.92 -4.12 -0.65
CA ALA A 526 19.71 -4.92 -0.50
C ALA A 526 20.06 -6.36 -0.12
N TYR A 527 19.49 -6.85 0.99
CA TYR A 527 19.76 -8.17 1.54
C TYR A 527 18.56 -8.76 2.30
N TYR A 528 18.60 -10.08 2.43
CA TYR A 528 17.77 -10.87 3.31
C TYR A 528 18.63 -11.42 4.46
N ALA A 529 18.11 -11.38 5.68
CA ALA A 529 18.68 -12.04 6.84
C ALA A 529 17.67 -13.01 7.47
N ASP A 530 18.07 -14.25 7.73
CA ASP A 530 17.34 -15.21 8.59
C ASP A 530 18.13 -15.40 9.88
N ILE A 531 17.65 -14.80 10.97
CA ILE A 531 18.27 -14.82 12.29
C ILE A 531 17.48 -15.77 13.18
N ARG A 532 18.17 -16.74 13.79
CA ARG A 532 17.59 -17.74 14.69
C ARG A 532 18.36 -17.72 16.01
N PRO A 533 17.94 -16.87 16.97
CA PRO A 533 18.59 -16.80 18.26
C PRO A 533 18.26 -18.04 19.10
N ASP A 534 19.14 -18.37 20.04
CA ASP A 534 18.82 -19.32 21.09
C ASP A 534 17.69 -18.77 21.98
N PRO A 535 16.79 -19.64 22.50
CA PRO A 535 15.62 -19.17 23.23
C PRO A 535 15.95 -18.26 24.43
N GLY A 536 15.34 -17.07 24.45
CA GLY A 536 15.46 -16.12 25.56
C GLY A 536 16.78 -15.35 25.63
N THR A 537 17.60 -15.39 24.59
CA THR A 537 18.82 -14.58 24.49
C THR A 537 18.54 -13.22 23.86
N SER A 538 19.37 -12.24 24.24
CA SER A 538 19.34 -10.89 23.68
C SER A 538 20.47 -10.69 22.69
N PHE A 539 20.26 -9.85 21.68
CA PHE A 539 21.32 -9.44 20.75
C PHE A 539 20.97 -8.09 20.10
N GLU A 540 21.96 -7.47 19.47
CA GLU A 540 21.79 -6.20 18.76
C GLU A 540 22.32 -6.30 17.33
N THR A 541 21.71 -5.54 16.42
CA THR A 541 22.04 -5.49 15.01
C THR A 541 21.95 -4.06 14.49
N ILE A 542 22.95 -3.62 13.75
CA ILE A 542 22.86 -2.43 12.90
C ILE A 542 22.53 -2.93 11.50
N LEU A 543 21.34 -2.58 11.00
CA LEU A 543 20.84 -3.02 9.70
C LEU A 543 21.45 -2.19 8.56
N VAL A 544 21.64 -0.90 8.81
CA VAL A 544 22.32 0.06 7.94
C VAL A 544 22.78 1.25 8.78
N SER A 545 23.88 1.87 8.36
CA SER A 545 24.31 3.19 8.82
C SER A 545 24.77 4.04 7.65
N GLY A 546 24.67 5.36 7.78
CA GLY A 546 25.26 6.34 6.87
C GLY A 546 25.29 7.74 7.47
N GLN A 547 25.37 8.77 6.65
CA GLN A 547 25.31 10.18 7.07
C GLN A 547 24.05 10.86 6.54
N ARG A 548 23.42 11.67 7.39
CA ARG A 548 22.25 12.47 7.02
C ARG A 548 22.38 13.92 7.43
N ARG A 549 22.05 14.81 6.50
CA ARG A 549 21.92 16.24 6.67
C ARG A 549 20.64 16.52 7.44
N GLN A 550 20.81 17.20 8.55
CA GLN A 550 19.75 17.59 9.45
C GLN A 550 19.08 18.88 8.96
N PRO A 551 17.84 19.18 9.40
CA PRO A 551 17.13 20.40 9.00
C PRO A 551 17.87 21.71 9.32
N ASP A 552 18.76 21.71 10.30
CA ASP A 552 19.61 22.85 10.67
C ASP A 552 20.85 23.02 9.78
N GLY A 553 21.04 22.14 8.78
CA GLY A 553 22.14 22.13 7.84
C GLY A 553 23.39 21.38 8.32
N THR A 554 23.39 20.84 9.55
CA THR A 554 24.48 19.96 10.03
C THR A 554 24.39 18.57 9.41
N THR A 555 25.46 17.78 9.52
CA THR A 555 25.47 16.37 9.11
C THR A 555 25.73 15.53 10.35
N ALA A 556 24.96 14.44 10.50
CA ALA A 556 25.06 13.53 11.63
C ALA A 556 25.03 12.08 11.16
N ASP A 557 25.59 11.19 11.98
CA ASP A 557 25.47 9.74 11.81
C ASP A 557 23.98 9.35 11.83
N ALA A 558 23.56 8.58 10.83
CA ALA A 558 22.25 8.00 10.72
C ALA A 558 22.35 6.47 10.75
N SER A 559 21.48 5.79 11.49
CA SER A 559 21.46 4.33 11.51
C SER A 559 20.10 3.75 11.87
N LEU A 560 19.84 2.54 11.37
CA LEU A 560 18.69 1.73 11.72
C LEU A 560 19.16 0.51 12.50
N HIS A 561 18.55 0.29 13.66
CA HIS A 561 18.91 -0.77 14.61
C HIS A 561 17.76 -1.74 14.77
N LEU A 562 18.11 -3.02 14.91
CA LEU A 562 17.23 -4.09 15.36
C LEU A 562 17.85 -4.70 16.60
N SER A 563 17.08 -4.86 17.67
CA SER A 563 17.51 -5.65 18.84
C SER A 563 16.43 -6.63 19.27
N SER A 564 16.86 -7.69 19.95
CA SER A 564 15.98 -8.65 20.61
C SER A 564 16.28 -8.66 22.10
N ASP A 565 15.25 -8.64 22.95
CA ASP A 565 15.37 -8.85 24.39
C ASP A 565 15.13 -10.32 24.81
N GLY A 566 14.97 -11.20 23.81
CA GLY A 566 14.63 -12.61 23.96
C GLY A 566 13.12 -12.89 23.96
N SER A 567 12.30 -11.86 24.13
CA SER A 567 10.83 -11.93 24.10
C SER A 567 10.20 -11.16 22.95
N ALA A 568 10.80 -10.03 22.55
CA ALA A 568 10.34 -9.14 21.50
C ALA A 568 11.51 -8.62 20.66
N VAL A 569 11.18 -8.18 19.43
CA VAL A 569 12.05 -7.40 18.56
C VAL A 569 11.75 -5.91 18.73
N HIS A 570 12.80 -5.10 18.71
CA HIS A 570 12.76 -3.65 18.78
C HIS A 570 13.42 -3.03 17.55
N LEU A 571 12.78 -2.03 16.93
CA LEU A 571 13.37 -1.21 15.87
C LEU A 571 13.53 0.23 16.37
N THR A 572 14.76 0.75 16.26
CA THR A 572 15.08 2.12 16.66
C THR A 572 15.97 2.79 15.61
N THR A 573 15.95 4.11 15.57
CA THR A 573 16.76 4.91 14.65
C THR A 573 17.68 5.86 15.41
N THR A 574 18.75 6.28 14.74
CA THR A 574 19.58 7.42 15.12
C THR A 574 19.72 8.33 13.91
N GLY A 575 19.72 9.65 14.13
CA GLY A 575 19.91 10.66 13.10
C GLY A 575 18.71 10.86 12.17
N LEU A 576 17.55 10.29 12.49
CA LEU A 576 16.31 10.39 11.70
C LEU A 576 15.23 11.20 12.44
N PRO A 577 14.19 11.69 11.73
CA PRO A 577 13.04 12.32 12.36
C PRO A 577 12.31 11.42 13.37
N THR A 578 12.50 10.11 13.29
CA THR A 578 11.91 9.08 14.17
C THR A 578 12.76 8.77 15.41
N ASP A 579 13.82 9.53 15.66
CA ASP A 579 14.69 9.32 16.83
C ASP A 579 13.90 9.38 18.14
N GLY A 580 14.18 8.43 19.04
CA GLY A 580 13.50 8.27 20.33
C GLY A 580 12.27 7.36 20.29
N PHE A 581 11.80 6.95 19.12
CA PHE A 581 10.78 5.91 18.99
C PHE A 581 11.38 4.50 19.15
N ASN A 582 10.56 3.57 19.62
CA ASN A 582 10.92 2.17 19.84
C ASN A 582 9.77 1.25 19.42
N TYR A 583 9.78 0.87 18.15
CA TYR A 583 8.77 0.00 17.55
C TYR A 583 9.01 -1.44 18.01
N THR A 584 8.07 -1.98 18.77
CA THR A 584 8.26 -3.24 19.49
C THR A 584 7.24 -4.29 19.05
N SER A 585 7.72 -5.45 18.61
CA SER A 585 6.84 -6.58 18.27
C SER A 585 6.09 -7.08 19.50
N LYS A 586 4.85 -7.54 19.34
CA LYS A 586 4.04 -8.14 20.40
C LYS A 586 4.11 -9.68 20.33
N THR A 587 5.25 -10.22 20.77
CA THR A 587 5.50 -11.66 20.89
C THR A 587 5.91 -12.01 22.33
N ASN A 588 5.94 -13.30 22.68
CA ASN A 588 6.34 -13.77 24.03
C ASN A 588 7.71 -14.47 24.06
N ARG A 589 8.30 -14.69 22.89
CA ARG A 589 9.57 -15.37 22.67
C ARG A 589 10.01 -15.12 21.24
N ILE A 590 11.31 -15.18 20.99
CA ILE A 590 11.88 -15.08 19.65
C ILE A 590 12.52 -16.42 19.26
N ASP A 591 11.92 -17.09 18.27
CA ASP A 591 12.44 -18.32 17.67
C ASP A 591 13.12 -18.02 16.31
N ARG A 592 12.61 -17.03 15.56
CA ARG A 592 13.11 -16.65 14.23
C ARG A 592 12.78 -15.20 13.91
N ILE A 593 13.72 -14.50 13.28
CA ILE A 593 13.54 -13.14 12.75
C ILE A 593 14.03 -13.15 11.31
N GLU A 594 13.16 -12.75 10.40
CA GLU A 594 13.50 -12.54 8.99
C GLU A 594 13.53 -11.05 8.71
N VAL A 595 14.59 -10.56 8.08
CA VAL A 595 14.75 -9.14 7.70
C VAL A 595 14.94 -9.05 6.19
N PHE A 596 14.09 -8.25 5.55
CA PHE A 596 14.26 -7.82 4.16
C PHE A 596 14.63 -6.35 4.19
N TYR A 597 15.90 -6.06 3.93
CA TYR A 597 16.38 -4.69 3.77
C TYR A 597 16.60 -4.41 2.29
N ASP A 598 16.03 -3.32 1.80
CA ASP A 598 16.04 -2.93 0.39
C ASP A 598 16.21 -1.42 0.25
N HIS A 599 17.47 -0.98 0.20
CA HIS A 599 17.90 0.42 0.18
C HIS A 599 17.36 1.24 1.37
N GLY A 600 16.17 1.81 1.26
CA GLY A 600 15.57 2.65 2.29
C GLY A 600 14.41 1.99 3.03
N ILE A 601 14.15 0.71 2.75
CA ILE A 601 12.98 0.00 3.26
C ILE A 601 13.45 -1.22 4.04
N THR A 602 12.92 -1.40 5.25
CA THR A 602 13.11 -2.62 6.03
C THR A 602 11.75 -3.23 6.37
N GLU A 603 11.58 -4.51 6.06
CA GLU A 603 10.48 -5.33 6.57
C GLU A 603 11.02 -6.48 7.42
N VAL A 604 10.45 -6.65 8.61
CA VAL A 604 10.84 -7.66 9.60
C VAL A 604 9.67 -8.58 9.86
N PHE A 605 9.91 -9.90 9.88
CA PHE A 605 8.90 -10.90 10.20
C PHE A 605 9.38 -11.77 11.36
N VAL A 606 8.58 -11.88 12.40
CA VAL A 606 8.93 -12.58 13.65
C VAL A 606 8.15 -13.90 13.73
N ASN A 607 8.85 -14.98 14.08
CA ASN A 607 8.29 -16.32 14.32
C ASN A 607 7.39 -16.86 13.20
N ASN A 608 7.79 -16.64 11.93
CA ASN A 608 7.01 -17.01 10.74
C ASN A 608 5.67 -16.24 10.63
N GLY A 609 5.70 -14.94 10.96
CA GLY A 609 4.57 -14.04 10.78
C GLY A 609 3.63 -13.95 11.97
N GLU A 610 4.07 -14.35 13.17
CA GLU A 610 3.37 -14.06 14.43
C GLU A 610 3.22 -12.54 14.62
N ASP A 611 4.25 -11.79 14.21
CA ASP A 611 4.20 -10.33 14.08
C ASP A 611 5.09 -9.87 12.91
N ALA A 612 4.85 -8.67 12.40
CA ALA A 612 5.59 -8.08 11.29
C ALA A 612 5.82 -6.57 11.52
N GLY A 613 6.92 -6.03 11.02
CA GLY A 613 7.28 -4.63 11.25
C GLY A 613 7.95 -4.01 10.03
N SER A 614 7.46 -2.86 9.57
CA SER A 614 8.05 -2.10 8.46
C SER A 614 8.54 -0.73 8.91
N ILE A 615 9.74 -0.35 8.49
CA ILE A 615 10.33 0.96 8.81
C ILE A 615 11.11 1.51 7.61
N LEU A 616 11.04 2.83 7.44
CA LEU A 616 11.82 3.56 6.44
C LEU A 616 13.16 4.04 7.02
N PHE A 617 14.17 4.10 6.17
CA PHE A 617 15.47 4.68 6.43
C PHE A 617 15.92 5.46 5.19
N ASP A 618 16.45 6.67 5.36
CA ASP A 618 17.05 7.42 4.25
C ASP A 618 18.24 8.24 4.74
N CYS A 619 19.29 8.35 3.93
CA CYS A 619 20.51 9.08 4.24
C CYS A 619 21.07 9.74 2.95
N ASP A 620 21.94 10.75 3.09
CA ASP A 620 22.53 11.43 1.93
C ASP A 620 23.62 10.61 1.24
N GLU A 621 24.12 9.57 1.89
CA GLU A 621 25.24 8.78 1.37
C GLU A 621 24.84 7.74 0.34
N PHE A 622 23.54 7.48 0.14
CA PHE A 622 23.11 6.54 -0.90
C PHE A 622 23.67 6.90 -2.27
N ASP A 623 23.84 8.21 -2.55
CA ASP A 623 24.37 8.72 -3.82
C ASP A 623 25.91 8.65 -3.92
N SER A 624 26.59 8.27 -2.84
CA SER A 624 28.05 8.18 -2.81
C SER A 624 28.52 6.86 -3.43
N PRO A 625 29.44 6.88 -4.41
CA PRO A 625 29.95 5.66 -5.05
C PRO A 625 30.77 4.77 -4.09
N ASP A 626 31.18 5.32 -2.94
CA ASP A 626 31.95 4.62 -1.91
C ASP A 626 31.06 4.13 -0.75
N PHE A 627 29.76 4.44 -0.76
CA PHE A 627 28.84 3.95 0.27
C PHE A 627 28.60 2.46 0.07
N ALA A 628 28.59 1.71 1.17
CA ALA A 628 28.17 0.33 1.21
C ALA A 628 27.28 0.14 2.43
N THR A 629 26.18 -0.59 2.26
CA THR A 629 25.40 -1.02 3.42
C THR A 629 26.27 -1.99 4.22
N GLU A 630 26.52 -1.67 5.48
CA GLU A 630 27.20 -2.56 6.42
C GLU A 630 26.19 -3.13 7.41
N PHE A 631 25.89 -4.41 7.28
CA PHE A 631 25.16 -5.16 8.29
C PHE A 631 26.13 -5.53 9.41
N SER A 632 25.72 -5.38 10.67
CA SER A 632 26.48 -5.94 11.79
C SER A 632 25.57 -6.50 12.88
N VAL A 633 26.03 -7.56 13.54
CA VAL A 633 25.37 -8.20 14.68
C VAL A 633 26.35 -8.35 15.84
N ARG A 634 25.86 -8.18 17.07
CA ARG A 634 26.63 -8.32 18.30
C ARG A 634 25.90 -9.17 19.32
N GLU A 635 26.68 -9.95 20.07
CA GLU A 635 26.20 -10.79 21.17
C GLU A 635 25.13 -11.82 20.77
N LEU A 636 25.09 -12.23 19.50
CA LEU A 636 24.13 -13.22 19.04
C LEU A 636 24.57 -14.62 19.49
N SER A 637 23.79 -15.26 20.35
CA SER A 637 23.82 -16.72 20.56
C SER A 637 22.77 -17.34 19.64
N GLY A 638 23.19 -18.17 18.68
CA GLY A 638 22.31 -18.79 17.70
C GLY A 638 22.94 -18.85 16.31
N SER A 639 22.14 -18.60 15.26
CA SER A 639 22.61 -18.62 13.87
C SER A 639 22.01 -17.50 13.04
N ILE A 640 22.70 -17.15 11.96
CA ILE A 640 22.25 -16.16 10.97
C ILE A 640 22.67 -16.61 9.58
N ALA A 641 21.78 -16.47 8.60
CA ALA A 641 22.11 -16.55 7.18
C ALA A 641 21.83 -15.21 6.51
N LEU A 642 22.80 -14.71 5.72
CA LEU A 642 22.63 -13.53 4.88
C LEU A 642 22.64 -13.92 3.41
N ARG A 643 21.77 -13.28 2.63
CA ARG A 643 21.71 -13.42 1.17
C ARG A 643 21.49 -12.05 0.53
N GLY A 644 22.06 -11.83 -0.64
CA GLY A 644 21.71 -10.64 -1.43
C GLY A 644 20.26 -10.71 -1.90
N LEU A 645 19.60 -9.56 -2.08
CA LEU A 645 18.32 -9.51 -2.77
C LEU A 645 18.53 -9.28 -4.27
N ARG A 646 17.81 -10.02 -5.10
CA ARG A 646 17.73 -9.82 -6.55
C ARG A 646 16.82 -8.64 -6.84
N SER A 647 17.10 -7.95 -7.95
CA SER A 647 16.26 -6.86 -8.44
C SER A 647 15.08 -7.40 -9.26
N ILE A 648 13.92 -6.75 -9.12
CA ILE A 648 12.69 -7.01 -9.90
C ILE A 648 12.69 -6.31 -11.26
N ARG A 649 13.77 -5.59 -11.59
CA ARG A 649 13.89 -4.71 -12.76
C ARG A 649 14.68 -5.32 -13.90
#